data_AF-A0A504YJQ6-F1
#
_entry.id   AF-A0A504YJQ6-F1
#
_cell.length_a   1.000
_cell.length_b   1.000
_cell.length_c   1.000
_cell.angle_alpha   90.00
_cell.angle_beta   90.00
_cell.angle_gamma   90.00
#
_symmetry.space_group_name_H-M   'P 1'
#
loop_
_entity.id
_entity.type
_entity.pdbx_description
1 polymer ?
#
loop_
_entity_poly.entity_id
_entity_poly.type
_entity_poly.pdbx_seq_one_letter_code
_entity_poly.pdbx_strand_id
1 'polypeptide(L)'
;MRLAPLEAVNAQKDVLIRNIQQQMNQLMSHRQCPNAASLPTQADARFNAGPLIGGSDMNLDHLERFKRNSLASPSRTRPVSASSLLRARQIHDVSNLTGTHHSFDFAPDEPINAALFERIRRERQILSGLVTQLQRDLANKDNDLGRLTQEVNALKKQLNEKDIALSASHIRKYKTAELRSQSLKEEAEKSERERSAMQKSLEESQNQLQAIRNSMNLLKSKCDELQRSERTAQLEKEEVNSQYERLRNKIMRTVFAALAKQCATSSNEIENNDGLETGNATESFVSVSEIGNTSNNAVDNEMDDNNIMDKLNVLVQDYFKLHRSLTAFTKTAKDQNQRDQILEKELNEFVALMRENQNHLSSIQHGRFSAQLRGQIDLLNAYAPKSKPIRLLQETLSQSWKGQLNNVQHIEDCIQEVSGAIASTCSDLTTSLTSHPHDTVTGIRRLAEFGMSMHAGREELQHELRQTRKNHEEEVQRIKQLHHKELQRRTEEAVNANNIENAEKLNQAISNVVRIENERQEQLIAVKQAIIEELELKLRETRQLMAERQTSHEAELHLLRNRVRETDHLERALGDKDTAYVQLSAQLESVKKAIEKTRQDTEVTCEEKWRKEVELHREQAKQHARTICVMEERLVKLAKQTKEAKAEVTRLKRQQAGDKSSSNEPNRQVANLRREVAELRSQTLLSEVLPALRATSTSRQPAIEGGSVRTETDSGLENTLMDRTGLRSAMDALHNSEECYLDLSRAIARQLDVDNLPGQRSLVHVPSPERQLIRQERAQALGLLSQRIGILREQVQRKTDLLNNYEHDMGKLRQAEAIAETKNEQMGRMLADLRSKETEIQLLRESLDRTREALANEQRTISAIRKSKHIIPTQSSMDSKGMADRKKQPHCPIADPISTDNKRIQDMCEKIKRKDYEIKMLKNELSEREKQYTETSEKLSRMQTSMGLKDS
;
A
#
# COMPACT_ATOMS: atom_id res chain seq x y z
N MET A 1 -40.27 9.35 8.59
CA MET A 1 -40.17 8.02 9.23
C MET A 1 -38.95 7.25 8.70
N ARG A 2 -37.71 7.72 8.98
CA ARG A 2 -36.45 7.09 8.51
C ARG A 2 -35.25 7.22 9.49
N LEU A 3 -35.45 7.77 10.71
CA LEU A 3 -34.36 8.05 11.66
C LEU A 3 -34.08 6.90 12.65
N ALA A 4 -35.13 6.17 13.08
CA ALA A 4 -35.03 5.12 14.09
C ALA A 4 -33.91 4.06 13.88
N PRO A 5 -33.57 3.61 12.65
CA PRO A 5 -32.46 2.67 12.46
C PRO A 5 -31.08 3.27 12.80
N LEU A 6 -30.88 4.57 12.58
CA LEU A 6 -29.63 5.27 12.91
C LEU A 6 -29.51 5.50 14.42
N GLU A 7 -30.60 5.86 15.08
CA GLU A 7 -30.64 5.98 16.54
C GLU A 7 -30.38 4.63 17.23
N ALA A 8 -30.94 3.53 16.70
CA ALA A 8 -30.68 2.18 17.21
C ALA A 8 -29.20 1.76 17.08
N VAL A 9 -28.55 2.05 15.93
CA VAL A 9 -27.12 1.75 15.71
C VAL A 9 -26.25 2.63 16.61
N ASN A 10 -26.58 3.91 16.79
CA ASN A 10 -25.80 4.80 17.67
C ASN A 10 -25.97 4.41 19.15
N ALA A 11 -27.17 4.01 19.58
CA ALA A 11 -27.40 3.47 20.92
C ALA A 11 -26.62 2.15 21.16
N GLN A 12 -26.53 1.26 20.16
CA GLN A 12 -25.67 0.07 20.26
C GLN A 12 -24.18 0.43 20.38
N LYS A 13 -23.71 1.43 19.62
CA LYS A 13 -22.34 1.97 19.73
C LYS A 13 -22.07 2.53 21.13
N ASP A 14 -23.01 3.31 21.69
CA ASP A 14 -22.85 3.92 23.03
C ASP A 14 -22.97 2.90 24.18
N VAL A 15 -23.61 1.75 23.95
CA VAL A 15 -23.54 0.59 24.86
C VAL A 15 -22.19 -0.13 24.73
N LEU A 16 -21.69 -0.32 23.51
CA LEU A 16 -20.39 -0.96 23.26
C LEU A 16 -19.23 -0.14 23.86
N ILE A 17 -19.24 1.19 23.68
CA ILE A 17 -18.24 2.12 24.26
C ILE A 17 -18.26 2.03 25.79
N ARG A 18 -19.43 2.06 26.43
CA ARG A 18 -19.55 1.88 27.89
C ARG A 18 -19.04 0.53 28.35
N ASN A 19 -19.30 -0.55 27.61
CA ASN A 19 -18.81 -1.89 27.96
C ASN A 19 -17.27 -1.97 27.85
N ILE A 20 -16.68 -1.39 26.80
CA ILE A 20 -15.21 -1.29 26.64
C ILE A 20 -14.59 -0.43 27.76
N GLN A 21 -15.20 0.70 28.11
CA GLN A 21 -14.75 1.55 29.22
C GLN A 21 -14.88 0.83 30.58
N GLN A 22 -15.93 0.03 30.77
CA GLN A 22 -16.12 -0.79 31.96
C GLN A 22 -15.06 -1.91 32.06
N GLN A 23 -14.71 -2.55 30.94
CA GLN A 23 -13.62 -3.52 30.86
C GLN A 23 -12.24 -2.88 31.09
N MET A 24 -11.97 -1.68 30.54
CA MET A 24 -10.77 -0.90 30.86
C MET A 24 -10.68 -0.58 32.34
N ASN A 25 -11.77 -0.12 32.97
CA ASN A 25 -11.80 0.19 34.39
C ASN A 25 -11.61 -1.07 35.27
N GLN A 26 -12.13 -2.22 34.86
CA GLN A 26 -11.86 -3.52 35.52
C GLN A 26 -10.38 -3.92 35.41
N LEU A 27 -9.78 -3.80 34.22
CA LEU A 27 -8.34 -4.06 34.01
C LEU A 27 -7.44 -3.12 34.81
N MET A 28 -7.78 -1.83 34.89
CA MET A 28 -7.08 -0.84 35.73
C MET A 28 -7.22 -1.17 37.23
N SER A 29 -8.39 -1.68 37.65
CA SER A 29 -8.66 -2.11 39.03
C SER A 29 -7.92 -3.39 39.44
N HIS A 30 -7.27 -4.10 38.52
CA HIS A 30 -6.42 -5.26 38.81
C HIS A 30 -4.91 -4.95 38.85
N ARG A 31 -4.53 -3.67 38.79
CA ARG A 31 -3.12 -3.23 38.92
C ARG A 31 -2.73 -2.67 40.30
N GLN A 32 -3.50 -2.96 41.36
CA GLN A 32 -3.15 -2.57 42.72
C GLN A 32 -3.06 -3.78 43.67
N CYS A 33 -1.82 -4.22 43.91
CA CYS A 33 -1.39 -4.89 45.14
C CYS A 33 0.00 -4.35 45.54
N PRO A 34 0.38 -4.36 46.83
CA PRO A 34 1.33 -3.37 47.37
C PRO A 34 2.77 -3.88 47.55
N ASN A 35 3.61 -2.98 48.08
CA ASN A 35 4.97 -3.18 48.62
C ASN A 35 6.14 -3.16 47.62
N ALA A 36 6.62 -1.95 47.33
CA ALA A 36 8.05 -1.63 47.37
C ALA A 36 8.21 -0.25 48.03
N ALA A 37 8.97 -0.16 49.12
CA ALA A 37 9.10 1.08 49.89
C ALA A 37 10.15 2.02 49.27
N SER A 38 9.89 3.33 49.33
CA SER A 38 10.84 4.38 48.93
C SER A 38 11.79 4.73 50.09
N LEU A 39 13.08 4.82 49.79
CA LEU A 39 14.07 5.63 50.53
C LEU A 39 15.02 6.33 49.51
N PRO A 40 15.65 7.47 49.87
CA PRO A 40 15.90 8.52 48.89
C PRO A 40 17.38 8.76 48.50
N THR A 41 17.55 9.51 47.42
CA THR A 41 18.84 10.02 46.91
C THR A 41 19.47 11.07 47.82
N GLN A 42 20.77 10.97 48.12
CA GLN A 42 21.59 12.15 48.42
C GLN A 42 23.10 11.99 48.18
N ALA A 43 23.69 13.04 47.57
CA ALA A 43 25.06 13.55 47.67
C ALA A 43 26.31 12.64 47.47
N ASP A 44 27.01 12.93 46.37
CA ASP A 44 28.46 13.25 46.28
C ASP A 44 29.50 12.51 47.15
N ALA A 45 30.38 11.76 46.46
CA ALA A 45 31.81 11.74 46.76
C ALA A 45 32.64 11.60 45.46
N ARG A 46 33.65 12.45 45.28
CA ARG A 46 34.65 12.32 44.19
C ARG A 46 35.77 11.39 44.62
N PHE A 47 36.34 10.59 43.71
CA PHE A 47 37.81 10.41 43.63
C PHE A 47 38.26 9.81 42.28
N ASN A 48 39.50 10.11 41.88
CA ASN A 48 40.12 9.66 40.62
C ASN A 48 40.69 8.23 40.71
N ALA A 49 40.62 7.50 39.60
CA ALA A 49 41.67 6.57 39.16
C ALA A 49 41.71 6.56 37.61
N GLY A 50 42.92 6.41 37.02
CA GLY A 50 43.13 6.50 35.57
C GLY A 50 43.02 5.18 34.80
N PRO A 51 43.05 5.20 33.45
CA PRO A 51 42.77 4.04 32.60
C PRO A 51 44.04 3.28 32.16
N LEU A 52 43.95 1.95 31.99
CA LEU A 52 44.95 1.14 31.28
C LEU A 52 44.35 -0.04 30.49
N ILE A 53 44.52 0.02 29.16
CA ILE A 53 44.98 -1.06 28.24
C ILE A 53 44.18 -2.38 28.12
N GLY A 54 43.85 -2.74 26.87
CA GLY A 54 43.63 -4.13 26.41
C GLY A 54 42.16 -4.58 26.34
N GLY A 55 41.58 -4.94 25.18
CA GLY A 55 42.09 -4.86 23.80
C GLY A 55 42.48 -6.19 23.16
N SER A 56 41.49 -7.02 22.80
CA SER A 56 41.61 -8.04 21.73
C SER A 56 40.24 -8.61 21.35
N ASP A 57 39.74 -8.28 20.15
CA ASP A 57 38.73 -9.10 19.48
C ASP A 57 39.37 -10.42 19.03
N MET A 58 38.63 -11.53 19.12
CA MET A 58 38.91 -12.74 18.34
C MET A 58 37.60 -13.36 17.89
N ASN A 59 37.44 -13.51 16.57
CA ASN A 59 36.36 -14.27 15.96
C ASN A 59 36.42 -15.75 16.39
N LEU A 60 35.27 -16.37 16.57
CA LEU A 60 35.13 -17.82 16.65
C LEU A 60 34.19 -18.30 15.54
N ASP A 61 34.76 -18.59 14.38
CA ASP A 61 34.08 -19.22 13.25
C ASP A 61 34.67 -20.62 13.00
N HIS A 62 33.90 -21.46 12.30
CA HIS A 62 34.22 -22.80 11.80
C HIS A 62 34.40 -23.93 12.84
N LEU A 63 33.33 -24.73 13.01
CA LEU A 63 33.44 -26.15 13.37
C LEU A 63 32.44 -27.02 12.59
N GLU A 64 32.61 -27.09 11.27
CA GLU A 64 32.04 -28.18 10.46
C GLU A 64 32.95 -28.51 9.26
N ARG A 65 33.80 -29.53 9.44
CA ARG A 65 34.38 -30.42 8.41
C ARG A 65 35.46 -31.32 9.02
N PHE A 66 35.13 -32.60 9.21
CA PHE A 66 35.76 -33.70 8.44
C PHE A 66 35.15 -35.05 8.86
N LYS A 67 34.51 -35.74 7.89
CA LYS A 67 34.02 -37.12 8.03
C LYS A 67 34.58 -37.97 6.89
N ARG A 68 34.95 -39.21 7.20
CA ARG A 68 35.54 -40.25 6.33
C ARG A 68 36.97 -39.90 5.89
N ASN A 69 37.96 -40.76 6.15
CA ASN A 69 38.10 -42.00 5.38
C ASN A 69 38.83 -43.15 6.11
N SER A 70 38.84 -44.31 5.44
CA SER A 70 39.70 -45.48 5.64
C SER A 70 39.27 -46.56 6.66
N LEU A 71 38.66 -47.62 6.09
CA LEU A 71 39.01 -49.04 6.24
C LEU A 71 39.29 -49.62 7.64
N ALA A 72 38.45 -50.57 8.05
CA ALA A 72 38.64 -51.39 9.25
C ALA A 72 38.61 -52.90 8.93
N SER A 73 39.71 -53.61 9.20
CA SER A 73 39.81 -55.07 9.46
C SER A 73 41.29 -55.47 9.67
N PRO A 74 41.60 -56.52 10.45
CA PRO A 74 41.19 -56.71 11.85
C PRO A 74 42.40 -57.03 12.75
N SER A 75 42.41 -56.62 14.02
CA SER A 75 43.54 -56.88 14.93
C SER A 75 43.14 -57.54 16.25
N ARG A 76 43.79 -58.67 16.54
CA ARG A 76 43.71 -59.42 17.80
C ARG A 76 44.23 -58.59 18.97
N THR A 77 43.54 -58.58 20.10
CA THR A 77 44.17 -58.31 21.40
C THR A 77 44.95 -59.54 21.86
N ARG A 78 46.26 -59.37 22.11
CA ARG A 78 47.11 -60.33 22.82
C ARG A 78 47.48 -59.72 24.19
N PRO A 79 47.60 -60.49 25.29
CA PRO A 79 48.11 -59.95 26.55
C PRO A 79 49.60 -59.60 26.44
N VAL A 80 50.04 -58.65 27.26
CA VAL A 80 51.43 -58.19 27.35
C VAL A 80 52.15 -58.92 28.50
N SER A 81 53.42 -59.27 28.30
CA SER A 81 54.32 -59.76 29.34
C SER A 81 55.71 -59.18 29.14
N ALA A 82 56.23 -58.47 30.15
CA ALA A 82 57.63 -58.09 30.27
C ALA A 82 57.96 -57.79 31.74
N SER A 83 59.16 -58.15 32.20
CA SER A 83 59.52 -58.22 33.63
C SER A 83 60.49 -57.13 34.08
N SER A 84 60.44 -56.77 35.36
CA SER A 84 61.61 -56.45 36.22
C SER A 84 61.15 -56.43 37.68
N LEU A 85 61.66 -57.21 38.65
CA LEU A 85 63.02 -57.44 39.16
C LEU A 85 63.66 -56.24 39.89
N LEU A 86 63.58 -56.29 41.24
CA LEU A 86 64.60 -56.04 42.28
C LEU A 86 63.86 -55.98 43.65
N ARG A 87 64.36 -56.27 44.86
CA ARG A 87 65.42 -57.14 45.43
C ARG A 87 65.69 -56.62 46.86
N ALA A 88 65.00 -57.14 47.88
CA ALA A 88 65.38 -57.05 49.31
C ALA A 88 64.46 -57.95 50.17
N ARG A 89 64.73 -58.30 51.45
CA ARG A 89 65.98 -58.62 52.20
C ARG A 89 65.58 -58.91 53.67
N GLN A 90 65.55 -60.16 54.11
CA GLN A 90 65.51 -60.59 55.52
C GLN A 90 65.99 -62.06 55.55
N ILE A 91 67.15 -62.46 56.09
CA ILE A 91 67.80 -62.25 57.41
C ILE A 91 67.34 -63.31 58.43
N HIS A 92 68.18 -64.35 58.56
CA HIS A 92 68.65 -65.07 59.77
C HIS A 92 68.28 -64.45 61.13
N ASP A 93 68.13 -65.17 62.24
CA ASP A 93 68.30 -66.60 62.60
C ASP A 93 67.46 -66.87 63.87
N VAL A 94 67.43 -68.11 64.39
CA VAL A 94 67.79 -68.44 65.80
C VAL A 94 67.79 -69.97 66.01
N SER A 95 68.98 -70.49 66.28
CA SER A 95 69.36 -71.67 67.09
C SER A 95 68.73 -73.07 66.89
N ASN A 96 69.64 -74.01 66.62
CA ASN A 96 69.50 -75.46 66.85
C ASN A 96 69.64 -75.85 68.34
N LEU A 97 69.73 -77.17 68.59
CA LEU A 97 70.20 -77.90 69.78
C LEU A 97 69.12 -78.25 70.82
N THR A 98 69.17 -79.40 71.52
CA THR A 98 70.24 -80.43 71.63
C THR A 98 69.63 -81.84 71.79
N GLY A 99 70.37 -82.93 71.54
CA GLY A 99 69.83 -84.28 71.76
C GLY A 99 70.71 -85.49 71.41
N THR A 100 72.04 -85.41 71.51
CA THR A 100 72.94 -86.56 71.26
C THR A 100 73.19 -87.39 72.52
N HIS A 101 73.21 -88.72 72.38
CA HIS A 101 73.54 -89.66 73.46
C HIS A 101 75.04 -89.67 73.79
N HIS A 102 75.37 -89.78 75.07
CA HIS A 102 76.60 -90.41 75.57
C HIS A 102 76.32 -91.18 76.87
N SER A 103 77.14 -92.21 77.12
CA SER A 103 76.98 -93.18 78.20
C SER A 103 78.13 -93.10 79.20
N PHE A 104 77.86 -93.30 80.49
CA PHE A 104 78.80 -93.90 81.42
C PHE A 104 78.07 -94.57 82.59
N ASP A 105 78.76 -95.49 83.27
CA ASP A 105 78.18 -96.45 84.20
C ASP A 105 77.74 -95.88 85.55
N PHE A 106 76.72 -96.50 86.14
CA PHE A 106 76.79 -97.01 87.52
C PHE A 106 75.75 -98.12 87.72
N ALA A 107 76.21 -99.30 88.16
CA ALA A 107 75.37 -100.33 88.78
C ALA A 107 75.29 -100.03 90.30
N PRO A 108 74.23 -100.43 91.02
CA PRO A 108 73.90 -101.84 91.18
C PRO A 108 72.40 -102.23 91.13
N ASP A 109 72.22 -103.52 90.86
CA ASP A 109 71.22 -104.46 91.39
C ASP A 109 69.69 -104.33 91.14
N GLU A 110 69.17 -105.51 90.78
CA GLU A 110 67.80 -106.04 90.87
C GLU A 110 66.67 -105.53 89.93
N PRO A 111 65.66 -106.39 89.62
CA PRO A 111 65.06 -106.39 88.28
C PRO A 111 63.52 -106.24 88.22
N ILE A 112 63.01 -106.33 86.99
CA ILE A 112 61.59 -106.51 86.60
C ILE A 112 60.72 -105.24 86.59
N ASN A 113 60.35 -104.78 85.39
CA ASN A 113 58.93 -104.67 85.00
C ASN A 113 58.72 -104.45 83.48
N ALA A 114 58.35 -105.51 82.76
CA ALA A 114 58.15 -105.46 81.30
C ALA A 114 56.91 -104.64 80.86
N ALA A 115 55.99 -104.33 81.78
CA ALA A 115 54.72 -103.66 81.48
C ALA A 115 54.87 -102.22 80.93
N LEU A 116 55.94 -101.51 81.30
CA LEU A 116 56.13 -100.10 80.94
C LEU A 116 56.47 -99.90 79.44
N PHE A 117 57.33 -100.76 78.89
CA PHE A 117 57.68 -100.70 77.46
C PHE A 117 56.49 -100.98 76.55
N GLU A 118 55.62 -101.92 76.95
CA GLU A 118 54.39 -102.23 76.22
C GLU A 118 53.40 -101.05 76.21
N ARG A 119 53.32 -100.29 77.30
CA ARG A 119 52.50 -99.06 77.35
C ARG A 119 52.98 -98.02 76.34
N ILE A 120 54.27 -97.69 76.35
CA ILE A 120 54.88 -96.70 75.44
C ILE A 120 54.70 -97.12 73.97
N ARG A 121 54.81 -98.42 73.68
CA ARG A 121 54.56 -98.98 72.33
C ARG A 121 53.13 -98.71 71.84
N ARG A 122 52.13 -98.92 72.70
CA ARG A 122 50.72 -98.68 72.39
C ARG A 122 50.43 -97.19 72.20
N GLU A 123 50.94 -96.34 73.09
CA GLU A 123 50.77 -94.88 72.99
C GLU A 123 51.37 -94.35 71.68
N ARG A 124 52.56 -94.80 71.27
CA ARG A 124 53.16 -94.47 69.95
C ARG A 124 52.32 -94.96 68.77
N GLN A 125 51.72 -96.15 68.87
CA GLN A 125 50.88 -96.71 67.82
C GLN A 125 49.54 -95.97 67.67
N ILE A 126 48.93 -95.53 68.78
CA ILE A 126 47.74 -94.67 68.79
C ILE A 126 48.05 -93.31 68.15
N LEU A 127 49.16 -92.67 68.53
CA LEU A 127 49.59 -91.39 67.94
C LEU A 127 49.86 -91.52 66.43
N SER A 128 50.50 -92.59 65.99
CA SER A 128 50.72 -92.86 64.56
C SER A 128 49.39 -93.05 63.80
N GLY A 129 48.43 -93.77 64.39
CA GLY A 129 47.07 -93.90 63.85
C GLY A 129 46.36 -92.55 63.73
N LEU A 130 46.48 -91.70 64.74
CA LEU A 130 45.87 -90.36 64.75
C LEU A 130 46.47 -89.44 63.68
N VAL A 131 47.80 -89.44 63.51
CA VAL A 131 48.48 -88.70 62.43
C VAL A 131 48.05 -89.21 61.05
N THR A 132 47.95 -90.52 60.87
CA THR A 132 47.50 -91.13 59.60
C THR A 132 46.04 -90.77 59.28
N GLN A 133 45.18 -90.71 60.31
CA GLN A 133 43.80 -90.28 60.16
C GLN A 133 43.72 -88.78 59.81
N LEU A 134 44.48 -87.91 60.50
CA LEU A 134 44.52 -86.48 60.20
C LEU A 134 45.07 -86.19 58.79
N GLN A 135 46.05 -86.96 58.30
CA GLN A 135 46.54 -86.86 56.92
C GLN A 135 45.46 -87.26 55.90
N ARG A 136 44.69 -88.32 56.19
CA ARG A 136 43.55 -88.74 55.36
C ARG A 136 42.44 -87.67 55.35
N ASP A 137 42.14 -87.09 56.50
CA ASP A 137 41.10 -86.05 56.63
C ASP A 137 41.51 -84.71 56.01
N LEU A 138 42.82 -84.39 56.00
CA LEU A 138 43.38 -83.29 55.21
C LEU A 138 43.23 -83.55 53.71
N ALA A 139 43.66 -84.72 53.21
CA ALA A 139 43.53 -85.07 51.79
C ALA A 139 42.06 -85.09 51.32
N ASN A 140 41.13 -85.52 52.18
CA ASN A 140 39.68 -85.44 51.91
C ASN A 140 39.21 -83.98 51.80
N LYS A 141 39.64 -83.10 52.72
CA LYS A 141 39.33 -81.66 52.67
C LYS A 141 39.92 -80.97 51.45
N ASP A 142 41.13 -81.32 51.02
CA ASP A 142 41.74 -80.77 49.80
C ASP A 142 40.98 -81.20 48.54
N ASN A 143 40.47 -82.44 48.50
CA ASN A 143 39.59 -82.91 47.42
C ASN A 143 38.23 -82.16 47.41
N ASP A 144 37.60 -81.95 48.57
CA ASP A 144 36.37 -81.15 48.70
C ASP A 144 36.61 -79.67 48.32
N LEU A 145 37.73 -79.08 48.73
CA LEU A 145 38.15 -77.73 48.36
C LEU A 145 38.37 -77.62 46.84
N GLY A 146 38.97 -78.65 46.22
CA GLY A 146 39.11 -78.78 44.78
C GLY A 146 37.77 -78.79 44.05
N ARG A 147 36.81 -79.60 44.52
CA ARG A 147 35.44 -79.64 43.94
C ARG A 147 34.72 -78.29 44.11
N LEU A 148 34.73 -77.71 45.30
CA LEU A 148 34.13 -76.39 45.57
C LEU A 148 34.76 -75.28 44.71
N THR A 149 36.07 -75.34 44.46
CA THR A 149 36.76 -74.41 43.56
C THR A 149 36.29 -74.55 42.11
N GLN A 150 36.05 -75.78 41.64
CA GLN A 150 35.47 -76.03 40.32
C GLN A 150 34.03 -75.53 40.23
N GLU A 151 33.20 -75.79 41.24
CA GLU A 151 31.81 -75.31 41.33
C GLU A 151 31.75 -73.76 41.32
N VAL A 152 32.59 -73.08 42.12
CA VAL A 152 32.70 -71.61 42.13
C VAL A 152 33.13 -71.05 40.77
N ASN A 153 34.06 -71.71 40.07
CA ASN A 153 34.49 -71.28 38.74
C ASN A 153 33.42 -71.53 37.66
N ALA A 154 32.63 -72.60 37.77
CA ALA A 154 31.47 -72.84 36.91
C ALA A 154 30.37 -71.79 37.12
N LEU A 155 30.08 -71.42 38.38
CA LEU A 155 29.11 -70.37 38.72
C LEU A 155 29.57 -68.98 38.24
N LYS A 156 30.87 -68.64 38.38
CA LYS A 156 31.45 -67.41 37.81
C LYS A 156 31.28 -67.35 36.28
N LYS A 157 31.49 -68.48 35.58
CA LYS A 157 31.29 -68.58 34.13
C LYS A 157 29.82 -68.33 33.74
N GLN A 158 28.87 -68.98 34.43
CA GLN A 158 27.44 -68.76 34.19
C GLN A 158 26.97 -67.33 34.51
N LEU A 159 27.54 -66.68 35.53
CA LEU A 159 27.24 -65.29 35.85
C LEU A 159 27.69 -64.35 34.73
N ASN A 160 28.95 -64.48 34.29
CA ASN A 160 29.50 -63.70 33.18
C ASN A 160 28.74 -63.94 31.86
N GLU A 161 28.29 -65.17 31.58
CA GLU A 161 27.42 -65.48 30.42
C GLU A 161 26.05 -64.80 30.52
N LYS A 162 25.46 -64.72 31.72
CA LYS A 162 24.20 -63.99 31.97
C LYS A 162 24.38 -62.48 31.84
N ASP A 163 25.47 -61.91 32.34
CA ASP A 163 25.76 -60.47 32.24
C ASP A 163 25.97 -60.03 30.78
N ILE A 164 26.67 -60.85 29.98
CA ILE A 164 26.80 -60.64 28.53
C ILE A 164 25.43 -60.71 27.84
N ALA A 165 24.59 -61.69 28.19
CA ALA A 165 23.24 -61.82 27.63
C ALA A 165 22.31 -60.65 28.03
N LEU A 166 22.38 -60.18 29.27
CA LEU A 166 21.65 -59.01 29.74
C LEU A 166 22.11 -57.73 29.03
N SER A 167 23.42 -57.50 28.93
CA SER A 167 23.99 -56.37 28.18
C SER A 167 23.52 -56.36 26.71
N ALA A 168 23.61 -57.50 26.03
CA ALA A 168 23.11 -57.65 24.66
C ALA A 168 21.59 -57.40 24.54
N SER A 169 20.80 -57.81 25.54
CA SER A 169 19.35 -57.56 25.61
C SER A 169 19.04 -56.07 25.80
N HIS A 170 19.76 -55.37 26.68
CA HIS A 170 19.64 -53.93 26.89
C HIS A 170 20.01 -53.13 25.63
N ILE A 171 21.12 -53.47 24.97
CA ILE A 171 21.55 -52.82 23.72
C ILE A 171 20.50 -53.00 22.62
N ARG A 172 19.93 -54.21 22.47
CA ARG A 172 18.83 -54.47 21.51
C ARG A 172 17.59 -53.64 21.83
N LYS A 173 17.12 -53.65 23.08
CA LYS A 173 15.95 -52.87 23.52
C LYS A 173 16.14 -51.37 23.29
N TYR A 174 17.31 -50.83 23.63
CA TYR A 174 17.64 -49.42 23.41
C TYR A 174 17.59 -49.08 21.92
N LYS A 175 18.26 -49.86 21.07
CA LYS A 175 18.27 -49.64 19.61
C LYS A 175 16.88 -49.76 18.97
N THR A 176 16.01 -50.65 19.46
CA THR A 176 14.61 -50.72 19.00
C THR A 176 13.77 -49.53 19.47
N ALA A 177 14.02 -48.99 20.67
CA ALA A 177 13.36 -47.77 21.15
C ALA A 177 13.84 -46.53 20.38
N GLU A 178 15.14 -46.43 20.11
CA GLU A 178 15.78 -45.38 19.31
C GLU A 178 15.21 -45.33 17.89
N LEU A 179 15.15 -46.47 17.19
CA LEU A 179 14.55 -46.55 15.84
C LEU A 179 13.06 -46.18 15.83
N ARG A 180 12.29 -46.53 16.87
CA ARG A 180 10.89 -46.09 17.02
C ARG A 180 10.80 -44.59 17.27
N SER A 181 11.70 -44.02 18.07
CA SER A 181 11.74 -42.57 18.34
C SER A 181 12.14 -41.77 17.10
N GLN A 182 12.99 -42.33 16.23
CA GLN A 182 13.36 -41.74 14.94
C GLN A 182 12.16 -41.78 13.98
N SER A 183 11.54 -42.94 13.79
CA SER A 183 10.34 -43.10 12.95
C SER A 183 9.17 -42.21 13.39
N LEU A 184 8.89 -42.10 14.70
CA LEU A 184 7.87 -41.18 15.22
C LEU A 184 8.22 -39.70 15.01
N LYS A 185 9.51 -39.35 15.03
CA LYS A 185 9.97 -37.98 14.74
C LYS A 185 9.82 -37.66 13.24
N GLU A 186 10.21 -38.58 12.36
CA GLU A 186 10.05 -38.44 10.91
C GLU A 186 8.58 -38.30 10.52
N GLU A 187 7.69 -39.07 11.15
CA GLU A 187 6.24 -38.98 10.94
C GLU A 187 5.65 -37.68 11.49
N ALA A 188 6.06 -37.23 12.68
CA ALA A 188 5.65 -35.92 13.22
C ALA A 188 6.11 -34.75 12.33
N GLU A 189 7.37 -34.77 11.87
CA GLU A 189 7.88 -33.77 10.92
C GLU A 189 7.15 -33.84 9.57
N LYS A 190 6.77 -35.04 9.09
CA LYS A 190 5.96 -35.20 7.88
C LYS A 190 4.58 -34.58 8.04
N SER A 191 3.89 -34.86 9.14
CA SER A 191 2.60 -34.23 9.46
C SER A 191 2.72 -32.72 9.62
N GLU A 192 3.83 -32.19 10.16
CA GLU A 192 4.06 -30.74 10.24
C GLU A 192 4.31 -30.10 8.87
N ARG A 193 5.07 -30.76 7.97
CA ARG A 193 5.23 -30.33 6.56
C ARG A 193 3.87 -30.30 5.85
N GLU A 194 3.07 -31.36 5.99
CA GLU A 194 1.72 -31.45 5.41
C GLU A 194 0.78 -30.37 5.95
N ARG A 195 0.77 -30.16 7.27
CA ARG A 195 -0.02 -29.11 7.94
C ARG A 195 0.41 -27.71 7.50
N SER A 196 1.71 -27.49 7.27
CA SER A 196 2.25 -26.22 6.76
C SER A 196 1.91 -25.98 5.28
N ALA A 197 1.89 -27.02 4.45
CA ALA A 197 1.43 -26.94 3.06
C ALA A 197 -0.07 -26.63 2.97
N MET A 198 -0.89 -27.28 3.80
CA MET A 198 -2.32 -26.98 3.92
C MET A 198 -2.57 -25.55 4.40
N GLN A 199 -1.76 -25.03 5.33
CA GLN A 199 -1.86 -23.65 5.81
C GLN A 199 -1.53 -22.64 4.71
N LYS A 200 -0.48 -22.87 3.90
CA LYS A 200 -0.17 -22.03 2.73
C LYS A 200 -1.28 -22.07 1.67
N SER A 201 -1.81 -23.24 1.36
CA SER A 201 -2.92 -23.38 0.40
C SER A 201 -4.21 -22.68 0.87
N LEU A 202 -4.48 -22.69 2.18
CA LEU A 202 -5.59 -21.92 2.78
C LEU A 202 -5.36 -20.41 2.65
N GLU A 203 -4.15 -19.93 2.91
CA GLU A 203 -3.77 -18.52 2.76
C GLU A 203 -3.83 -18.05 1.30
N GLU A 204 -3.35 -18.85 0.35
CA GLU A 204 -3.49 -18.64 -1.09
C GLU A 204 -4.98 -18.56 -1.50
N SER A 205 -5.82 -19.49 -1.02
CA SER A 205 -7.26 -19.48 -1.29
C SER A 205 -7.97 -18.26 -0.68
N GLN A 206 -7.59 -17.85 0.52
CA GLN A 206 -8.11 -16.66 1.19
C GLN A 206 -7.71 -15.37 0.44
N ASN A 207 -6.48 -15.30 -0.07
CA ASN A 207 -6.01 -14.21 -0.92
C ASN A 207 -6.75 -14.17 -2.28
N GLN A 208 -7.01 -15.32 -2.91
CA GLN A 208 -7.84 -15.41 -4.12
C GLN A 208 -9.28 -14.94 -3.86
N LEU A 209 -9.90 -15.36 -2.76
CA LEU A 209 -11.24 -14.90 -2.36
C LEU A 209 -11.28 -13.39 -2.12
N GLN A 210 -10.24 -12.82 -1.49
CA GLN A 210 -10.15 -11.37 -1.30
C GLN A 210 -9.92 -10.61 -2.62
N ALA A 211 -9.15 -11.16 -3.56
CA ALA A 211 -9.00 -10.59 -4.90
C ALA A 211 -10.34 -10.60 -5.68
N ILE A 212 -11.11 -11.69 -5.61
CA ILE A 212 -12.46 -11.80 -6.19
C ILE A 212 -13.42 -10.81 -5.51
N ARG A 213 -13.33 -10.63 -4.19
CA ARG A 213 -14.15 -9.65 -3.45
C ARG A 213 -13.83 -8.22 -3.87
N ASN A 214 -12.55 -7.90 -4.09
CA ASN A 214 -12.10 -6.60 -4.58
C ASN A 214 -12.55 -6.35 -6.02
N SER A 215 -12.46 -7.34 -6.92
CA SER A 215 -12.93 -7.19 -8.31
C SER A 215 -14.46 -7.06 -8.39
N MET A 216 -15.20 -7.79 -7.55
CA MET A 216 -16.66 -7.64 -7.43
C MET A 216 -17.06 -6.25 -6.90
N ASN A 217 -16.33 -5.71 -5.92
CA ASN A 217 -16.54 -4.35 -5.43
C ASN A 217 -16.26 -3.29 -6.53
N LEU A 218 -15.18 -3.47 -7.31
CA LEU A 218 -14.83 -2.59 -8.42
C LEU A 218 -15.88 -2.65 -9.55
N LEU A 219 -16.34 -3.85 -9.91
CA LEU A 219 -17.44 -4.04 -10.87
C LEU A 219 -18.72 -3.38 -10.37
N LYS A 220 -19.07 -3.52 -9.09
CA LYS A 220 -20.22 -2.84 -8.50
C LYS A 220 -20.10 -1.32 -8.57
N SER A 221 -18.93 -0.76 -8.26
CA SER A 221 -18.68 0.68 -8.39
C SER A 221 -18.86 1.16 -9.85
N LYS A 222 -18.39 0.37 -10.83
CA LYS A 222 -18.62 0.65 -12.26
C LYS A 222 -20.09 0.55 -12.66
N CYS A 223 -20.85 -0.40 -12.13
CA CYS A 223 -22.30 -0.46 -12.34
C CYS A 223 -23.03 0.75 -11.73
N ASP A 224 -22.67 1.17 -10.52
CA ASP A 224 -23.23 2.37 -9.87
C ASP A 224 -22.87 3.65 -10.65
N GLU A 225 -21.67 3.72 -11.22
CA GLU A 225 -21.20 4.83 -12.06
C GLU A 225 -21.88 4.87 -13.44
N LEU A 226 -22.00 3.72 -14.12
CA LEU A 226 -22.79 3.59 -15.34
C LEU A 226 -24.26 3.97 -15.11
N GLN A 227 -24.86 3.59 -13.97
CA GLN A 227 -26.23 3.98 -13.62
C GLN A 227 -26.37 5.48 -13.31
N ARG A 228 -25.32 6.16 -12.84
CA ARG A 228 -25.30 7.63 -12.74
C ARG A 228 -25.23 8.26 -14.12
N SER A 229 -24.34 7.77 -14.98
CA SER A 229 -24.16 8.22 -16.37
C SER A 229 -25.43 8.05 -17.21
N GLU A 230 -26.13 6.92 -17.05
CA GLU A 230 -27.41 6.65 -17.70
C GLU A 230 -28.48 7.67 -17.28
N ARG A 231 -28.57 7.98 -15.97
CA ARG A 231 -29.51 9.00 -15.46
C ARG A 231 -29.19 10.40 -15.98
N THR A 232 -27.92 10.79 -16.08
CA THR A 232 -27.55 12.10 -16.67
C THR A 232 -27.88 12.15 -18.16
N ALA A 233 -27.58 11.09 -18.93
CA ALA A 233 -27.95 11.01 -20.35
C ALA A 233 -29.49 10.99 -20.57
N GLN A 234 -30.26 10.40 -19.65
CA GLN A 234 -31.72 10.47 -19.67
C GLN A 234 -32.22 11.90 -19.41
N LEU A 235 -31.66 12.62 -18.44
CA LEU A 235 -32.00 14.03 -18.17
C LEU A 235 -31.60 14.96 -19.31
N GLU A 236 -30.43 14.77 -19.91
CA GLU A 236 -30.00 15.50 -21.11
C GLU A 236 -30.92 15.26 -22.30
N LYS A 237 -31.36 14.00 -22.50
CA LYS A 237 -32.36 13.64 -23.52
C LYS A 237 -33.71 14.30 -23.25
N GLU A 238 -34.17 14.34 -22.01
CA GLU A 238 -35.40 15.03 -21.61
C GLU A 238 -35.30 16.55 -21.79
N GLU A 239 -34.14 17.15 -21.52
CA GLU A 239 -33.90 18.57 -21.81
C GLU A 239 -33.89 18.82 -23.32
N VAL A 240 -33.14 18.06 -24.12
CA VAL A 240 -33.09 18.23 -25.59
C VAL A 240 -34.49 18.05 -26.20
N ASN A 241 -35.28 17.07 -25.72
CA ASN A 241 -36.66 16.90 -26.15
C ASN A 241 -37.56 18.07 -25.70
N SER A 242 -37.32 18.65 -24.53
CA SER A 242 -38.00 19.86 -24.06
C SER A 242 -37.59 21.10 -24.85
N GLN A 243 -36.33 21.23 -25.28
CA GLN A 243 -35.84 22.29 -26.16
C GLN A 243 -36.45 22.13 -27.56
N TYR A 244 -36.54 20.90 -28.08
CA TYR A 244 -37.22 20.59 -29.33
C TYR A 244 -38.70 20.96 -29.27
N GLU A 245 -39.44 20.59 -28.22
CA GLU A 245 -40.84 20.98 -28.07
C GLU A 245 -41.01 22.49 -27.87
N ARG A 246 -40.11 23.18 -27.16
CA ARG A 246 -40.10 24.66 -27.10
C ARG A 246 -39.91 25.27 -28.49
N LEU A 247 -39.00 24.75 -29.29
CA LEU A 247 -38.74 25.20 -30.66
C LEU A 247 -39.95 24.91 -31.57
N ARG A 248 -40.50 23.69 -31.54
CA ARG A 248 -41.71 23.27 -32.27
C ARG A 248 -42.90 24.16 -31.91
N ASN A 249 -43.14 24.42 -30.62
CA ASN A 249 -44.19 25.34 -30.18
C ASN A 249 -43.93 26.79 -30.60
N LYS A 250 -42.67 27.26 -30.65
CA LYS A 250 -42.31 28.58 -31.17
C LYS A 250 -42.56 28.69 -32.67
N ILE A 251 -42.19 27.66 -33.45
CA ILE A 251 -42.46 27.57 -34.89
C ILE A 251 -43.96 27.56 -35.13
N MET A 252 -44.72 26.69 -34.45
CA MET A 252 -46.19 26.63 -34.56
C MET A 252 -46.84 27.98 -34.25
N ARG A 253 -46.46 28.67 -33.15
CA ARG A 253 -46.97 30.02 -32.84
C ARG A 253 -46.60 31.04 -33.92
N THR A 254 -45.40 30.96 -34.50
CA THR A 254 -44.96 31.87 -35.56
C THR A 254 -45.73 31.63 -36.87
N VAL A 255 -45.93 30.37 -37.25
CA VAL A 255 -46.71 29.97 -38.43
C VAL A 255 -48.18 30.34 -38.28
N PHE A 256 -48.81 30.05 -37.14
CA PHE A 256 -50.19 30.49 -36.89
C PHE A 256 -50.33 32.01 -36.83
N ALA A 257 -49.35 32.75 -36.29
CA ALA A 257 -49.35 34.21 -36.33
C ALA A 257 -49.15 34.78 -37.75
N ALA A 258 -48.39 34.10 -38.61
CA ALA A 258 -48.23 34.48 -40.02
C ALA A 258 -49.51 34.21 -40.82
N LEU A 259 -50.14 33.03 -40.64
CA LEU A 259 -51.43 32.68 -41.26
C LEU A 259 -52.57 33.61 -40.78
N ALA A 260 -52.60 33.94 -39.48
CA ALA A 260 -53.55 34.91 -38.93
C ALA A 260 -53.33 36.32 -39.48
N LYS A 261 -52.09 36.71 -39.81
CA LYS A 261 -51.82 37.96 -40.55
C LYS A 261 -52.29 37.89 -42.00
N GLN A 262 -52.09 36.78 -42.70
CA GLN A 262 -52.56 36.63 -44.09
C GLN A 262 -54.08 36.69 -44.21
N CYS A 263 -54.83 36.19 -43.20
CA CYS A 263 -56.29 36.35 -43.14
C CYS A 263 -56.76 37.77 -42.75
N ALA A 264 -55.85 38.67 -42.35
CA ALA A 264 -56.15 40.05 -41.96
C ALA A 264 -55.82 41.09 -43.06
N THR A 265 -55.24 40.67 -44.19
CA THR A 265 -54.80 41.55 -45.29
C THR A 265 -55.40 41.14 -46.64
N SER A 266 -56.67 40.73 -46.66
CA SER A 266 -57.41 40.38 -47.87
C SER A 266 -58.79 41.06 -47.95
N SER A 267 -58.90 42.26 -47.37
CA SER A 267 -60.05 43.17 -47.52
C SER A 267 -59.56 44.59 -47.25
N ASN A 268 -59.94 45.53 -48.14
CA ASN A 268 -59.43 46.90 -48.29
C ASN A 268 -58.05 47.00 -48.96
N GLU A 269 -58.06 47.26 -50.27
CA GLU A 269 -57.37 48.39 -50.92
C GLU A 269 -57.62 48.35 -52.44
N ILE A 270 -58.62 49.11 -52.90
CA ILE A 270 -58.82 49.51 -54.29
C ILE A 270 -59.22 51.00 -54.26
N GLU A 271 -58.84 51.72 -55.31
CA GLU A 271 -59.18 53.11 -55.66
C GLU A 271 -58.32 54.25 -55.08
N ASN A 272 -58.09 55.23 -55.97
CA ASN A 272 -57.77 56.64 -55.76
C ASN A 272 -56.43 57.02 -55.10
N ASN A 273 -55.52 57.58 -55.92
CA ASN A 273 -55.46 59.05 -55.99
C ASN A 273 -54.82 59.55 -57.31
N ASP A 274 -55.20 60.74 -57.77
CA ASP A 274 -54.69 61.37 -59.00
C ASP A 274 -54.62 62.91 -58.86
N GLY A 275 -53.64 63.55 -59.52
CA GLY A 275 -53.38 65.01 -59.46
C GLY A 275 -52.81 65.58 -58.14
N LEU A 276 -52.36 66.85 -58.04
CA LEU A 276 -51.91 67.86 -59.04
C LEU A 276 -51.19 69.02 -58.27
N GLU A 277 -50.46 69.91 -58.98
CA GLU A 277 -49.87 71.19 -58.49
C GLU A 277 -48.71 71.11 -57.46
N THR A 278 -47.79 72.08 -57.30
CA THR A 278 -47.20 73.17 -58.15
C THR A 278 -45.74 73.40 -57.66
N GLY A 279 -44.86 74.25 -58.20
CA GLY A 279 -44.87 75.23 -59.30
C GLY A 279 -43.56 76.06 -59.27
N ASN A 280 -43.31 76.98 -60.22
CA ASN A 280 -42.15 77.90 -60.20
C ASN A 280 -42.31 79.13 -61.12
N ALA A 281 -41.62 80.24 -60.82
CA ALA A 281 -41.63 81.53 -61.55
C ALA A 281 -40.59 81.55 -62.70
N THR A 282 -40.75 82.16 -63.89
CA THR A 282 -41.15 83.53 -64.35
C THR A 282 -39.98 84.53 -64.46
N GLU A 283 -39.73 85.04 -65.67
CA GLU A 283 -38.85 86.19 -65.99
C GLU A 283 -39.62 87.30 -66.75
N SER A 284 -38.94 88.41 -67.10
CA SER A 284 -39.50 89.76 -67.31
C SER A 284 -39.51 90.26 -68.77
N PHE A 285 -40.49 91.11 -69.15
CA PHE A 285 -40.22 92.46 -69.72
C PHE A 285 -41.47 93.41 -69.68
N VAL A 286 -41.35 94.64 -70.21
CA VAL A 286 -42.12 95.86 -69.83
C VAL A 286 -42.94 96.49 -70.99
N SER A 287 -43.97 97.30 -70.64
CA SER A 287 -44.88 98.12 -71.48
C SER A 287 -44.19 99.32 -72.21
N VAL A 288 -44.81 100.23 -72.99
CA VAL A 288 -46.06 101.05 -72.90
C VAL A 288 -46.58 101.48 -74.33
N SER A 289 -47.77 102.10 -74.41
CA SER A 289 -48.63 102.40 -75.60
C SER A 289 -48.85 103.89 -75.98
N GLU A 290 -49.24 104.19 -77.24
CA GLU A 290 -50.02 105.37 -77.77
C GLU A 290 -50.34 105.11 -79.29
N ILE A 291 -51.19 105.74 -80.15
CA ILE A 291 -52.14 106.90 -80.35
C ILE A 291 -53.25 106.37 -81.35
N GLY A 292 -54.47 106.89 -81.66
CA GLY A 292 -55.37 108.02 -81.29
C GLY A 292 -56.12 108.62 -82.54
N ASN A 293 -57.13 109.51 -82.35
CA ASN A 293 -57.87 110.33 -83.36
C ASN A 293 -58.87 109.60 -84.34
N THR A 294 -59.92 110.18 -84.99
CA THR A 294 -60.46 111.58 -85.12
C THR A 294 -61.94 111.68 -85.62
N SER A 295 -62.58 112.85 -85.43
CA SER A 295 -63.57 113.56 -86.32
C SER A 295 -65.04 113.11 -86.54
N ASN A 296 -66.02 114.05 -86.41
CA ASN A 296 -66.85 114.58 -87.54
C ASN A 296 -67.96 115.60 -87.12
N ASN A 297 -68.43 116.40 -88.09
CA ASN A 297 -69.59 117.34 -88.03
C ASN A 297 -70.39 117.25 -89.36
N ALA A 298 -71.71 117.50 -89.36
CA ALA A 298 -72.55 117.61 -90.56
C ALA A 298 -73.83 118.45 -90.32
N VAL A 299 -74.51 118.88 -91.39
CA VAL A 299 -75.68 119.80 -91.43
C VAL A 299 -76.66 119.31 -92.54
N ASP A 300 -77.78 120.04 -92.76
CA ASP A 300 -78.82 119.89 -93.81
C ASP A 300 -79.85 118.76 -93.59
N ASN A 301 -81.12 118.84 -94.03
CA ASN A 301 -81.90 119.84 -94.80
C ASN A 301 -83.32 120.01 -94.13
N GLU A 302 -84.36 120.72 -94.60
CA GLU A 302 -84.80 121.29 -95.90
C GLU A 302 -85.55 122.64 -95.69
N MET A 303 -85.79 123.43 -96.76
CA MET A 303 -86.92 124.40 -96.79
C MET A 303 -87.31 124.85 -98.21
N ASP A 304 -88.60 125.13 -98.39
CA ASP A 304 -89.31 125.50 -99.63
C ASP A 304 -89.01 126.93 -100.17
N ASP A 305 -89.31 127.14 -101.46
CA ASP A 305 -88.79 128.22 -102.32
C ASP A 305 -89.14 129.66 -101.88
N ASN A 306 -90.20 129.84 -101.09
CA ASN A 306 -90.56 131.15 -100.55
C ASN A 306 -89.45 131.79 -99.67
N ASN A 307 -88.52 130.98 -99.14
CA ASN A 307 -87.41 131.44 -98.29
C ASN A 307 -86.20 132.02 -99.09
N ILE A 308 -86.24 131.98 -100.43
CA ILE A 308 -85.09 132.44 -101.27
C ILE A 308 -84.90 133.96 -101.19
N MET A 309 -85.98 134.74 -101.09
CA MET A 309 -85.90 136.21 -101.09
C MET A 309 -85.36 136.77 -99.76
N ASP A 310 -85.73 136.19 -98.62
CA ASP A 310 -85.18 136.60 -97.32
C ASP A 310 -83.71 136.21 -97.18
N LYS A 311 -83.31 135.02 -97.67
CA LYS A 311 -81.90 134.61 -97.75
C LYS A 311 -81.04 135.61 -98.52
N LEU A 312 -81.56 136.27 -99.56
CA LEU A 312 -80.82 137.28 -100.33
C LEU A 312 -80.48 138.53 -99.50
N ASN A 313 -81.43 139.02 -98.68
CA ASN A 313 -81.20 140.16 -97.79
C ASN A 313 -80.25 139.80 -96.62
N VAL A 314 -80.36 138.59 -96.08
CA VAL A 314 -79.43 138.08 -95.05
C VAL A 314 -78.00 137.99 -95.61
N LEU A 315 -77.83 137.45 -96.82
CA LEU A 315 -76.53 137.36 -97.50
C LEU A 315 -75.84 138.72 -97.67
N VAL A 316 -76.58 139.80 -97.93
CA VAL A 316 -76.00 141.16 -98.01
C VAL A 316 -75.51 141.66 -96.65
N GLN A 317 -76.25 141.41 -95.56
CA GLN A 317 -75.75 141.74 -94.21
C GLN A 317 -74.54 140.88 -93.82
N ASP A 318 -74.57 139.59 -94.13
CA ASP A 318 -73.50 138.66 -93.80
C ASP A 318 -72.24 138.92 -94.63
N TYR A 319 -72.35 139.41 -95.86
CA TYR A 319 -71.20 139.93 -96.63
C TYR A 319 -70.49 141.08 -95.89
N PHE A 320 -71.23 142.04 -95.32
CA PHE A 320 -70.64 143.12 -94.53
C PHE A 320 -70.07 142.66 -93.18
N LYS A 321 -70.69 141.68 -92.50
CA LYS A 321 -70.10 141.04 -91.31
C LYS A 321 -68.81 140.30 -91.67
N LEU A 322 -68.81 139.52 -92.76
CA LEU A 322 -67.68 138.75 -93.25
C LEU A 322 -66.52 139.67 -93.65
N HIS A 323 -66.77 140.80 -94.31
CA HIS A 323 -65.72 141.76 -94.67
C HIS A 323 -65.06 142.40 -93.44
N ARG A 324 -65.82 142.71 -92.38
CA ARG A 324 -65.26 143.14 -91.07
C ARG A 324 -64.51 142.01 -90.36
N SER A 325 -65.02 140.78 -90.41
CA SER A 325 -64.36 139.61 -89.83
C SER A 325 -63.03 139.31 -90.53
N LEU A 326 -63.00 139.37 -91.87
CA LEU A 326 -61.81 139.12 -92.67
C LEU A 326 -60.73 140.20 -92.49
N THR A 327 -61.11 141.47 -92.30
CA THR A 327 -60.15 142.53 -91.96
C THR A 327 -59.62 142.45 -90.53
N ALA A 328 -60.40 141.91 -89.58
CA ALA A 328 -59.88 141.54 -88.26
C ALA A 328 -58.92 140.33 -88.35
N PHE A 329 -59.32 139.27 -89.04
CA PHE A 329 -58.56 138.01 -89.16
C PHE A 329 -57.22 138.20 -89.89
N THR A 330 -57.19 139.02 -90.95
CA THR A 330 -55.93 139.36 -91.66
C THR A 330 -55.00 140.26 -90.85
N LYS A 331 -55.48 140.92 -89.80
CA LYS A 331 -54.61 141.56 -88.79
C LYS A 331 -54.05 140.54 -87.81
N THR A 332 -54.89 139.72 -87.19
CA THR A 332 -54.44 138.69 -86.23
C THR A 332 -53.49 137.67 -86.86
N ALA A 333 -53.68 137.31 -88.13
CA ALA A 333 -52.78 136.42 -88.85
C ALA A 333 -51.38 137.03 -89.08
N LYS A 334 -51.27 138.35 -89.26
CA LYS A 334 -49.97 139.05 -89.36
C LYS A 334 -49.28 139.13 -87.99
N ASP A 335 -50.04 139.49 -86.95
CA ASP A 335 -49.53 139.54 -85.57
C ASP A 335 -49.07 138.15 -85.10
N GLN A 336 -49.71 137.07 -85.57
CA GLN A 336 -49.33 135.69 -85.28
C GLN A 336 -48.07 135.26 -86.05
N ASN A 337 -48.03 135.45 -87.37
CA ASN A 337 -46.86 135.13 -88.19
C ASN A 337 -45.57 135.85 -87.71
N GLN A 338 -45.69 137.07 -87.16
CA GLN A 338 -44.56 137.75 -86.51
C GLN A 338 -44.09 137.06 -85.21
N ARG A 339 -45.00 136.51 -84.38
CA ARG A 339 -44.60 135.71 -83.21
C ARG A 339 -43.94 134.40 -83.63
N ASP A 340 -44.48 133.76 -84.65
CA ASP A 340 -43.99 132.47 -85.13
C ASP A 340 -42.59 132.61 -85.74
N GLN A 341 -42.31 133.68 -86.50
CA GLN A 341 -40.95 134.00 -86.99
C GLN A 341 -39.96 134.32 -85.87
N ILE A 342 -40.39 134.98 -84.79
CA ILE A 342 -39.55 135.24 -83.61
C ILE A 342 -39.22 133.92 -82.89
N LEU A 343 -40.22 133.03 -82.73
CA LEU A 343 -40.06 131.71 -82.13
C LEU A 343 -39.17 130.79 -82.99
N GLU A 344 -39.34 130.79 -84.31
CA GLU A 344 -38.52 130.04 -85.26
C GLU A 344 -37.06 130.49 -85.21
N LYS A 345 -36.79 131.80 -85.14
CA LYS A 345 -35.44 132.31 -84.96
C LYS A 345 -34.82 131.84 -83.64
N GLU A 346 -35.55 131.95 -82.53
CA GLU A 346 -35.07 131.50 -81.22
C GLU A 346 -34.85 129.98 -81.16
N LEU A 347 -35.70 129.19 -81.84
CA LEU A 347 -35.55 127.74 -81.94
C LEU A 347 -34.28 127.38 -82.73
N ASN A 348 -33.99 128.10 -83.81
CA ASN A 348 -32.73 127.91 -84.56
C ASN A 348 -31.50 128.31 -83.72
N GLU A 349 -31.57 129.36 -82.90
CA GLU A 349 -30.52 129.72 -81.95
C GLU A 349 -30.29 128.61 -80.90
N PHE A 350 -31.37 128.02 -80.34
CA PHE A 350 -31.28 126.89 -79.40
C PHE A 350 -30.74 125.61 -80.06
N VAL A 351 -31.18 125.27 -81.28
CA VAL A 351 -30.70 124.10 -82.03
C VAL A 351 -29.23 124.25 -82.45
N ALA A 352 -28.76 125.48 -82.70
CA ALA A 352 -27.34 125.74 -82.94
C ALA A 352 -26.49 125.43 -81.69
N LEU A 353 -26.88 125.90 -80.50
CA LEU A 353 -26.22 125.60 -79.23
C LEU A 353 -26.22 124.08 -78.93
N MET A 354 -27.33 123.40 -79.19
CA MET A 354 -27.41 121.94 -79.04
C MET A 354 -26.50 121.19 -80.03
N ARG A 355 -26.28 121.71 -81.24
CA ARG A 355 -25.35 121.16 -82.22
C ARG A 355 -23.89 121.41 -81.84
N GLU A 356 -23.58 122.56 -81.24
CA GLU A 356 -22.26 122.87 -80.69
C GLU A 356 -21.91 121.91 -79.53
N ASN A 357 -22.85 121.72 -78.58
CA ASN A 357 -22.76 120.69 -77.54
C ASN A 357 -22.57 119.27 -78.10
N GLN A 358 -23.16 118.96 -79.26
CA GLN A 358 -23.00 117.67 -79.94
C GLN A 358 -21.66 117.52 -80.68
N ASN A 359 -21.08 118.61 -81.19
CA ASN A 359 -19.72 118.58 -81.77
C ASN A 359 -18.64 118.35 -80.71
N HIS A 360 -18.90 118.72 -79.44
CA HIS A 360 -18.06 118.34 -78.30
C HIS A 360 -18.19 116.86 -77.87
N LEU A 361 -19.09 116.07 -78.49
CA LEU A 361 -19.19 114.61 -78.27
C LEU A 361 -18.43 113.79 -79.32
N SER A 362 -18.22 114.30 -80.54
CA SER A 362 -17.66 113.51 -81.65
C SER A 362 -16.13 113.35 -81.64
N SER A 363 -15.42 114.00 -80.72
CA SER A 363 -13.96 113.88 -80.54
C SER A 363 -13.52 112.77 -79.58
N ILE A 364 -14.45 112.10 -78.88
CA ILE A 364 -14.14 111.07 -77.88
C ILE A 364 -14.96 109.81 -78.19
N GLN A 365 -14.30 108.68 -78.47
CA GLN A 365 -14.96 107.46 -78.95
C GLN A 365 -15.64 106.61 -77.86
N HIS A 366 -15.58 107.02 -76.58
CA HIS A 366 -15.94 106.17 -75.46
C HIS A 366 -16.88 106.89 -74.47
N GLY A 367 -18.16 106.51 -74.48
CA GLY A 367 -19.13 106.83 -73.44
C GLY A 367 -19.57 108.30 -73.31
N ARG A 368 -20.29 108.58 -72.22
CA ARG A 368 -20.51 109.92 -71.66
C ARG A 368 -20.24 109.83 -70.17
N PHE A 369 -19.17 110.46 -69.69
CA PHE A 369 -18.75 110.37 -68.29
C PHE A 369 -19.59 111.24 -67.37
N SER A 370 -19.65 110.91 -66.07
CA SER A 370 -20.38 111.73 -65.09
C SER A 370 -19.91 113.19 -65.07
N ALA A 371 -18.60 113.44 -65.12
CA ALA A 371 -18.03 114.78 -65.21
C ALA A 371 -18.39 115.52 -66.52
N GLN A 372 -18.45 114.81 -67.64
CA GLN A 372 -18.78 115.36 -68.96
C GLN A 372 -20.27 115.67 -69.08
N LEU A 373 -21.13 114.79 -68.55
CA LEU A 373 -22.57 115.00 -68.44
C LEU A 373 -22.89 116.23 -67.56
N ARG A 374 -22.20 116.41 -66.42
CA ARG A 374 -22.31 117.63 -65.60
C ARG A 374 -22.04 118.89 -66.43
N GLY A 375 -20.87 118.98 -67.09
CA GLY A 375 -20.54 120.12 -67.94
C GLY A 375 -21.55 120.37 -69.09
N GLN A 376 -22.09 119.31 -69.68
CA GLN A 376 -23.15 119.43 -70.72
C GLN A 376 -24.49 119.90 -70.17
N ILE A 377 -24.86 119.45 -68.97
CA ILE A 377 -26.05 119.92 -68.25
C ILE A 377 -25.90 121.39 -67.86
N ASP A 378 -24.73 121.80 -67.37
CA ASP A 378 -24.45 123.18 -66.96
C ASP A 378 -24.48 124.13 -68.17
N LEU A 379 -23.87 123.74 -69.29
CA LEU A 379 -23.89 124.52 -70.53
C LEU A 379 -25.29 124.56 -71.18
N LEU A 380 -26.09 123.50 -71.05
CA LEU A 380 -27.52 123.52 -71.40
C LEU A 380 -28.32 124.47 -70.50
N ASN A 381 -28.05 124.51 -69.19
CA ASN A 381 -28.74 125.38 -68.24
C ASN A 381 -28.34 126.87 -68.38
N ALA A 382 -27.16 127.15 -68.95
CA ALA A 382 -26.66 128.52 -69.16
C ALA A 382 -27.41 129.29 -70.28
N TYR A 383 -28.08 128.59 -71.20
CA TYR A 383 -28.93 129.23 -72.21
C TYR A 383 -30.23 129.75 -71.58
N ALA A 384 -30.66 130.96 -71.92
CA ALA A 384 -31.80 131.63 -71.30
C ALA A 384 -32.94 131.91 -72.31
N PRO A 385 -33.81 130.94 -72.61
CA PRO A 385 -34.87 131.10 -73.60
C PRO A 385 -35.93 132.11 -73.12
N LYS A 386 -36.22 133.06 -74.00
CA LYS A 386 -37.21 134.13 -73.90
C LYS A 386 -38.62 133.56 -74.06
N SER A 387 -38.84 132.64 -74.99
CA SER A 387 -40.14 132.00 -75.20
C SER A 387 -40.39 130.81 -74.27
N LYS A 388 -41.67 130.59 -73.94
CA LYS A 388 -42.13 129.50 -73.07
C LYS A 388 -41.90 128.09 -73.65
N PRO A 389 -42.11 127.79 -74.95
CA PRO A 389 -41.94 126.45 -75.49
C PRO A 389 -40.49 125.96 -75.41
N ILE A 390 -39.52 126.81 -75.77
CA ILE A 390 -38.09 126.45 -75.78
C ILE A 390 -37.58 126.23 -74.36
N ARG A 391 -38.08 126.99 -73.37
CA ARG A 391 -37.79 126.76 -71.95
C ARG A 391 -38.27 125.39 -71.47
N LEU A 392 -39.47 124.97 -71.87
CA LEU A 392 -40.01 123.65 -71.51
C LEU A 392 -39.17 122.51 -72.11
N LEU A 393 -38.70 122.69 -73.36
CA LEU A 393 -37.82 121.74 -74.05
C LEU A 393 -36.44 121.64 -73.36
N GLN A 394 -35.83 122.78 -73.03
CA GLN A 394 -34.58 122.87 -72.28
C GLN A 394 -34.70 122.17 -70.91
N GLU A 395 -35.76 122.44 -70.17
CA GLU A 395 -36.00 121.86 -68.84
C GLU A 395 -36.17 120.33 -68.93
N THR A 396 -36.95 119.84 -69.90
CA THR A 396 -37.14 118.40 -70.15
C THR A 396 -35.82 117.70 -70.51
N LEU A 397 -34.99 118.31 -71.36
CA LEU A 397 -33.66 117.80 -71.72
C LEU A 397 -32.71 117.80 -70.52
N SER A 398 -32.72 118.87 -69.70
CA SER A 398 -31.91 118.99 -68.49
C SER A 398 -32.27 117.92 -67.45
N GLN A 399 -33.57 117.64 -67.25
CA GLN A 399 -34.04 116.55 -66.38
C GLN A 399 -33.60 115.16 -66.91
N SER A 400 -33.76 114.91 -68.22
CA SER A 400 -33.33 113.66 -68.85
C SER A 400 -31.83 113.39 -68.69
N TRP A 401 -30.99 114.39 -68.95
CA TRP A 401 -29.54 114.26 -68.79
C TRP A 401 -29.11 114.15 -67.33
N LYS A 402 -29.80 114.79 -66.38
CA LYS A 402 -29.58 114.59 -64.92
C LYS A 402 -29.89 113.15 -64.49
N GLY A 403 -30.90 112.51 -65.07
CA GLY A 403 -31.17 111.08 -64.88
C GLY A 403 -30.02 110.20 -65.39
N GLN A 404 -29.53 110.46 -66.60
CA GLN A 404 -28.37 109.74 -67.17
C GLN A 404 -27.10 109.94 -66.32
N LEU A 405 -26.84 111.16 -65.85
CA LEU A 405 -25.73 111.51 -64.97
C LEU A 405 -25.73 110.67 -63.69
N ASN A 406 -26.85 110.60 -62.98
CA ASN A 406 -26.95 109.87 -61.73
C ASN A 406 -26.69 108.37 -61.93
N ASN A 407 -27.22 107.80 -63.02
CA ASN A 407 -27.00 106.39 -63.35
C ASN A 407 -25.52 106.09 -63.67
N VAL A 408 -24.85 106.96 -64.44
CA VAL A 408 -23.42 106.81 -64.74
C VAL A 408 -22.57 106.95 -63.48
N GLN A 409 -22.84 107.96 -62.63
CA GLN A 409 -22.13 108.15 -61.37
C GLN A 409 -22.27 106.93 -60.45
N HIS A 410 -23.47 106.38 -60.28
CA HIS A 410 -23.70 105.20 -59.44
C HIS A 410 -22.91 103.97 -59.94
N ILE A 411 -22.72 103.83 -61.25
CA ILE A 411 -21.91 102.73 -61.82
C ILE A 411 -20.41 102.98 -61.59
N GLU A 412 -19.93 104.22 -61.77
CA GLU A 412 -18.56 104.63 -61.44
C GLU A 412 -18.25 104.37 -59.95
N ASP A 413 -19.15 104.76 -59.05
CA ASP A 413 -19.02 104.62 -57.60
C ASP A 413 -18.99 103.15 -57.16
N CYS A 414 -19.89 102.30 -57.68
CA CYS A 414 -19.89 100.86 -57.37
C CYS A 414 -18.63 100.14 -57.86
N ILE A 415 -18.11 100.49 -59.05
CA ILE A 415 -16.85 99.91 -59.56
C ILE A 415 -15.69 100.31 -58.64
N GLN A 416 -15.66 101.56 -58.16
CA GLN A 416 -14.65 102.06 -57.25
C GLN A 416 -14.73 101.40 -55.86
N GLU A 417 -15.93 101.20 -55.31
CA GLU A 417 -16.16 100.51 -54.02
C GLU A 417 -15.68 99.05 -54.08
N VAL A 418 -16.13 98.29 -55.09
CA VAL A 418 -15.74 96.88 -55.27
C VAL A 418 -14.23 96.75 -55.52
N SER A 419 -13.65 97.65 -56.32
CA SER A 419 -12.19 97.67 -56.55
C SER A 419 -11.41 98.00 -55.26
N GLY A 420 -11.94 98.88 -54.40
CA GLY A 420 -11.37 99.20 -53.10
C GLY A 420 -11.41 98.04 -52.11
N ALA A 421 -12.53 97.31 -52.05
CA ALA A 421 -12.68 96.11 -51.22
C ALA A 421 -11.75 94.96 -51.67
N ILE A 422 -11.55 94.81 -52.98
CA ILE A 422 -10.55 93.87 -53.53
C ILE A 422 -9.13 94.35 -53.17
N ALA A 423 -8.83 95.64 -53.32
CA ALA A 423 -7.52 96.22 -52.98
C ALA A 423 -7.11 95.97 -51.52
N SER A 424 -8.04 96.10 -50.57
CA SER A 424 -7.77 95.86 -49.14
C SER A 424 -7.55 94.39 -48.79
N THR A 425 -7.90 93.46 -49.70
CA THR A 425 -7.85 92.01 -49.46
C THR A 425 -6.76 91.32 -50.30
N CYS A 426 -6.43 91.88 -51.47
CA CYS A 426 -5.46 91.34 -52.42
C CYS A 426 -4.64 92.49 -53.05
N SER A 427 -3.69 93.03 -52.28
CA SER A 427 -2.84 94.17 -52.67
C SER A 427 -2.17 94.02 -54.04
N ASP A 428 -1.73 92.81 -54.36
CA ASP A 428 -0.74 92.56 -55.42
C ASP A 428 -1.35 92.51 -56.83
N LEU A 429 -2.69 92.40 -56.94
CA LEU A 429 -3.42 92.39 -58.21
C LEU A 429 -4.12 93.73 -58.54
N THR A 430 -4.13 94.68 -57.59
CA THR A 430 -4.96 95.91 -57.66
C THR A 430 -4.67 96.78 -58.87
N THR A 431 -3.41 96.86 -59.30
CA THR A 431 -2.91 97.80 -60.32
C THR A 431 -3.56 97.64 -61.69
N SER A 432 -4.11 96.46 -62.01
CA SER A 432 -4.85 96.23 -63.26
C SER A 432 -6.25 96.84 -63.21
N LEU A 433 -6.94 96.78 -62.07
CA LEU A 433 -8.35 97.17 -61.94
C LEU A 433 -8.56 98.69 -61.97
N THR A 434 -7.73 99.45 -61.26
CA THR A 434 -7.93 100.90 -61.05
C THR A 434 -7.25 101.79 -62.11
N SER A 435 -6.57 101.21 -63.10
CA SER A 435 -5.64 101.92 -63.99
C SER A 435 -6.29 102.99 -64.89
N HIS A 436 -7.56 102.82 -65.28
CA HIS A 436 -8.36 103.81 -66.04
C HIS A 436 -9.78 103.87 -65.45
N PRO A 437 -10.09 104.78 -64.51
CA PRO A 437 -11.42 104.91 -63.91
C PRO A 437 -12.48 105.52 -64.85
N HIS A 438 -12.12 105.80 -66.11
CA HIS A 438 -12.98 106.40 -67.13
C HIS A 438 -13.36 105.41 -68.23
N ASP A 439 -13.58 104.15 -67.87
CA ASP A 439 -14.34 103.18 -68.68
C ASP A 439 -15.03 102.15 -67.76
N THR A 440 -16.32 102.38 -67.50
CA THR A 440 -17.14 101.50 -66.66
C THR A 440 -17.34 100.11 -67.27
N VAL A 441 -17.31 99.98 -68.61
CA VAL A 441 -17.50 98.69 -69.31
C VAL A 441 -16.25 97.83 -69.18
N THR A 442 -15.07 98.41 -69.32
CA THR A 442 -13.79 97.72 -69.06
C THR A 442 -13.61 97.40 -67.57
N GLY A 443 -14.01 98.28 -66.66
CA GLY A 443 -14.00 98.02 -65.22
C GLY A 443 -14.83 96.80 -64.82
N ILE A 444 -16.10 96.75 -65.25
CA ILE A 444 -17.01 95.61 -65.00
C ILE A 444 -16.43 94.31 -65.58
N ARG A 445 -15.83 94.35 -66.78
CA ARG A 445 -15.24 93.16 -67.42
C ARG A 445 -14.08 92.60 -66.60
N ARG A 446 -13.12 93.44 -66.18
CA ARG A 446 -11.96 92.99 -65.37
C ARG A 446 -12.39 92.45 -64.00
N LEU A 447 -13.43 93.02 -63.39
CA LEU A 447 -14.02 92.50 -62.15
C LEU A 447 -14.67 91.12 -62.36
N ALA A 448 -15.38 90.91 -63.47
CA ALA A 448 -15.96 89.60 -63.80
C ALA A 448 -14.88 88.54 -64.09
N GLU A 449 -13.84 88.90 -64.84
CA GLU A 449 -12.68 88.03 -65.11
C GLU A 449 -11.96 87.60 -63.81
N PHE A 450 -11.72 88.54 -62.90
CA PHE A 450 -11.16 88.27 -61.57
C PHE A 450 -12.09 87.36 -60.74
N GLY A 451 -13.39 87.65 -60.70
CA GLY A 451 -14.38 86.85 -59.98
C GLY A 451 -14.45 85.40 -60.47
N MET A 452 -14.41 85.17 -61.78
CA MET A 452 -14.36 83.83 -62.37
C MET A 452 -13.05 83.10 -62.02
N SER A 453 -11.92 83.78 -62.06
CA SER A 453 -10.61 83.20 -61.69
C SER A 453 -10.58 82.77 -60.21
N MET A 454 -11.04 83.64 -59.30
CA MET A 454 -11.14 83.32 -57.87
C MET A 454 -12.14 82.19 -57.59
N HIS A 455 -13.24 82.10 -58.33
CA HIS A 455 -14.17 80.98 -58.22
C HIS A 455 -13.54 79.66 -58.69
N ALA A 456 -12.80 79.67 -59.79
CA ALA A 456 -12.11 78.47 -60.30
C ALA A 456 -11.09 77.92 -59.28
N GLY A 457 -10.22 78.79 -58.75
CA GLY A 457 -9.24 78.40 -57.72
C GLY A 457 -9.90 77.90 -56.42
N ARG A 458 -11.06 78.43 -56.05
CA ARG A 458 -11.85 77.92 -54.91
C ARG A 458 -12.36 76.50 -55.15
N GLU A 459 -12.89 76.21 -56.34
CA GLU A 459 -13.37 74.86 -56.69
C GLU A 459 -12.23 73.84 -56.77
N GLU A 460 -11.07 74.25 -57.30
CA GLU A 460 -9.85 73.44 -57.35
C GLU A 460 -9.36 73.08 -55.93
N LEU A 461 -9.22 74.07 -55.04
CA LEU A 461 -8.88 73.82 -53.62
C LEU A 461 -9.92 72.95 -52.91
N GLN A 462 -11.22 73.15 -53.19
CA GLN A 462 -12.26 72.26 -52.64
C GLN A 462 -12.18 70.84 -53.21
N HIS A 463 -11.73 70.65 -54.46
CA HIS A 463 -11.50 69.34 -55.04
C HIS A 463 -10.28 68.66 -54.40
N GLU A 464 -9.16 69.37 -54.25
CA GLU A 464 -7.96 68.86 -53.58
C GLU A 464 -8.23 68.50 -52.10
N LEU A 465 -8.98 69.32 -51.37
CA LEU A 465 -9.35 69.05 -49.98
C LEU A 465 -10.31 67.84 -49.86
N ARG A 466 -11.20 67.64 -50.84
CA ARG A 466 -12.01 66.41 -50.96
C ARG A 466 -11.14 65.18 -51.23
N GLN A 467 -10.19 65.27 -52.17
CA GLN A 467 -9.32 64.15 -52.55
C GLN A 467 -8.34 63.77 -51.43
N THR A 468 -7.70 64.74 -50.77
CA THR A 468 -6.81 64.49 -49.63
C THR A 468 -7.56 63.90 -48.43
N ARG A 469 -8.79 64.36 -48.15
CA ARG A 469 -9.66 63.74 -47.15
C ARG A 469 -9.99 62.28 -47.48
N LYS A 470 -10.33 61.98 -48.75
CA LYS A 470 -10.57 60.61 -49.21
C LYS A 470 -9.32 59.73 -49.06
N ASN A 471 -8.15 60.21 -49.51
CA ASN A 471 -6.88 59.49 -49.36
C ASN A 471 -6.57 59.18 -47.89
N HIS A 472 -6.83 60.12 -46.97
CA HIS A 472 -6.65 59.92 -45.54
C HIS A 472 -7.63 58.90 -44.95
N GLU A 473 -8.89 58.89 -45.39
CA GLU A 473 -9.90 57.91 -44.95
C GLU A 473 -9.54 56.48 -45.42
N GLU A 474 -9.06 56.34 -46.65
CA GLU A 474 -8.50 55.08 -47.19
C GLU A 474 -7.25 54.62 -46.43
N GLU A 475 -6.35 55.54 -46.05
CA GLU A 475 -5.17 55.23 -45.23
C GLU A 475 -5.56 54.77 -43.82
N VAL A 476 -6.47 55.50 -43.16
CA VAL A 476 -7.00 55.11 -41.84
C VAL A 476 -7.70 53.75 -41.89
N GLN A 477 -8.41 53.43 -42.99
CA GLN A 477 -9.00 52.11 -43.19
C GLN A 477 -7.93 51.02 -43.38
N ARG A 478 -6.85 51.31 -44.13
CA ARG A 478 -5.71 50.40 -44.32
C ARG A 478 -4.97 50.13 -43.02
N ILE A 479 -4.69 51.15 -42.22
CA ILE A 479 -4.06 51.04 -40.90
C ILE A 479 -4.93 50.19 -39.96
N LYS A 480 -6.26 50.43 -39.92
CA LYS A 480 -7.21 49.60 -39.15
C LYS A 480 -7.17 48.13 -39.58
N GLN A 481 -7.13 47.85 -40.89
CA GLN A 481 -7.02 46.47 -41.40
C GLN A 481 -5.68 45.82 -41.04
N LEU A 482 -4.56 46.55 -41.10
CA LEU A 482 -3.24 46.06 -40.70
C LEU A 482 -3.19 45.75 -39.19
N HIS A 483 -3.69 46.66 -38.35
CA HIS A 483 -3.79 46.43 -36.90
C HIS A 483 -4.69 45.24 -36.56
N HIS A 484 -5.81 45.04 -37.28
CA HIS A 484 -6.69 43.89 -37.07
C HIS A 484 -5.98 42.57 -37.44
N LYS A 485 -5.30 42.52 -38.59
CA LYS A 485 -4.51 41.35 -39.03
C LYS A 485 -3.35 41.03 -38.08
N GLU A 486 -2.64 42.05 -37.58
CA GLU A 486 -1.56 41.88 -36.61
C GLU A 486 -2.08 41.39 -35.25
N LEU A 487 -3.24 41.88 -34.79
CA LEU A 487 -3.87 41.41 -33.56
C LEU A 487 -4.33 39.95 -33.72
N GLN A 488 -4.96 39.61 -34.86
CA GLN A 488 -5.35 38.24 -35.20
C GLN A 488 -4.13 37.30 -35.22
N ARG A 489 -3.06 37.66 -35.93
CA ARG A 489 -1.80 36.90 -35.99
C ARG A 489 -1.25 36.62 -34.59
N ARG A 490 -1.22 37.64 -33.71
CA ARG A 490 -0.77 37.46 -32.32
C ARG A 490 -1.67 36.52 -31.52
N THR A 491 -2.99 36.56 -31.71
CA THR A 491 -3.89 35.61 -31.04
C THR A 491 -3.74 34.19 -31.56
N GLU A 492 -3.53 34.01 -32.87
CA GLU A 492 -3.27 32.70 -33.49
C GLU A 492 -1.92 32.13 -33.03
N GLU A 493 -0.87 32.95 -32.96
CA GLU A 493 0.45 32.58 -32.43
C GLU A 493 0.41 32.22 -30.94
N ALA A 494 -0.31 32.99 -30.11
CA ALA A 494 -0.48 32.68 -28.69
C ALA A 494 -1.27 31.38 -28.45
N VAL A 495 -2.32 31.13 -29.24
CA VAL A 495 -3.09 29.88 -29.19
C VAL A 495 -2.24 28.70 -29.67
N ASN A 496 -1.48 28.85 -30.76
CA ASN A 496 -0.60 27.80 -31.25
C ASN A 496 0.53 27.48 -30.27
N ALA A 497 1.15 28.49 -29.65
CA ALA A 497 2.15 28.28 -28.60
C ALA A 497 1.57 27.51 -27.39
N ASN A 498 0.37 27.87 -26.92
CA ASN A 498 -0.27 27.16 -25.82
C ASN A 498 -0.70 25.72 -26.19
N ASN A 499 -1.13 25.50 -27.44
CA ASN A 499 -1.43 24.17 -27.96
C ASN A 499 -0.17 23.28 -28.02
N ILE A 500 0.97 23.84 -28.45
CA ILE A 500 2.27 23.14 -28.46
C ILE A 500 2.70 22.83 -27.02
N GLU A 501 2.66 23.80 -26.11
CA GLU A 501 3.03 23.61 -24.70
C GLU A 501 2.15 22.54 -24.01
N ASN A 502 0.85 22.51 -24.30
CA ASN A 502 -0.06 21.47 -23.79
C ASN A 502 0.21 20.10 -24.44
N ALA A 503 0.54 20.04 -25.73
CA ALA A 503 0.93 18.80 -26.39
C ALA A 503 2.25 18.25 -25.86
N GLU A 504 3.24 19.10 -25.57
CA GLU A 504 4.51 18.73 -24.93
C GLU A 504 4.28 18.19 -23.51
N LYS A 505 3.49 18.89 -22.68
CA LYS A 505 3.10 18.41 -21.34
C LYS A 505 2.36 17.07 -21.39
N LEU A 506 1.44 16.90 -22.35
CA LEU A 506 0.71 15.64 -22.54
C LEU A 506 1.65 14.51 -22.98
N ASN A 507 2.55 14.77 -23.93
CA ASN A 507 3.56 13.80 -24.38
C ASN A 507 4.54 13.42 -23.25
N GLN A 508 4.94 14.37 -22.42
CA GLN A 508 5.78 14.13 -21.25
C GLN A 508 5.04 13.32 -20.18
N ALA A 509 3.75 13.60 -19.94
CA ALA A 509 2.91 12.79 -19.05
C ALA A 509 2.73 11.36 -19.57
N ILE A 510 2.48 11.18 -20.87
CA ILE A 510 2.40 9.86 -21.52
C ILE A 510 3.75 9.13 -21.40
N SER A 511 4.87 9.81 -21.67
CA SER A 511 6.22 9.23 -21.54
C SER A 511 6.50 8.76 -20.11
N ASN A 512 6.14 9.56 -19.10
CA ASN A 512 6.26 9.18 -17.69
C ASN A 512 5.38 7.96 -17.34
N VAL A 513 4.13 7.91 -17.83
CA VAL A 513 3.23 6.77 -17.60
C VAL A 513 3.74 5.49 -18.29
N VAL A 514 4.25 5.60 -19.52
CA VAL A 514 4.90 4.47 -20.23
C VAL A 514 6.13 3.99 -19.48
N ARG A 515 6.97 4.91 -18.96
CA ARG A 515 8.14 4.54 -18.16
C ARG A 515 7.75 3.79 -16.87
N ILE A 516 6.77 4.30 -16.13
CA ILE A 516 6.26 3.69 -14.90
C ILE A 516 5.64 2.32 -15.16
N GLU A 517 4.84 2.15 -16.22
CA GLU A 517 4.23 0.85 -16.53
C GLU A 517 5.26 -0.14 -17.09
N ASN A 518 6.31 0.31 -17.78
CA ASN A 518 7.46 -0.53 -18.15
C ASN A 518 8.24 -0.99 -16.91
N GLU A 519 8.60 -0.08 -16.00
CA GLU A 519 9.21 -0.41 -14.70
C GLU A 519 8.36 -1.44 -13.92
N ARG A 520 7.03 -1.27 -13.94
CA ARG A 520 6.07 -2.19 -13.30
C ARG A 520 5.97 -3.55 -14.01
N GLN A 521 6.11 -3.59 -15.33
CA GLN A 521 6.15 -4.83 -16.11
C GLN A 521 7.47 -5.59 -15.89
N GLU A 522 8.62 -4.90 -15.85
CA GLU A 522 9.91 -5.50 -15.52
C GLU A 522 9.90 -6.11 -14.10
N GLN A 523 9.38 -5.38 -13.11
CA GLN A 523 9.18 -5.90 -11.75
C GLN A 523 8.25 -7.13 -11.74
N LEU A 524 7.15 -7.11 -12.49
CA LEU A 524 6.22 -8.25 -12.59
C LEU A 524 6.85 -9.46 -13.30
N ILE A 525 7.73 -9.25 -14.28
CA ILE A 525 8.51 -10.30 -14.95
C ILE A 525 9.54 -10.89 -13.97
N ALA A 526 10.28 -10.05 -13.24
CA ALA A 526 11.25 -10.50 -12.24
C ALA A 526 10.60 -11.34 -11.12
N VAL A 527 9.44 -10.92 -10.62
CA VAL A 527 8.66 -11.68 -9.62
C VAL A 527 8.18 -13.03 -10.19
N LYS A 528 7.68 -13.06 -11.43
CA LYS A 528 7.30 -14.32 -12.10
C LYS A 528 8.50 -15.25 -12.31
N GLN A 529 9.64 -14.70 -12.70
CA GLN A 529 10.87 -15.45 -12.93
C GLN A 529 11.38 -16.09 -11.62
N ALA A 530 11.40 -15.33 -10.51
CA ALA A 530 11.75 -15.87 -9.20
C ALA A 530 10.81 -16.99 -8.72
N ILE A 531 9.49 -16.86 -8.98
CA ILE A 531 8.51 -17.92 -8.68
C ILE A 531 8.75 -19.16 -9.54
N ILE A 532 9.08 -19.00 -10.83
CA ILE A 532 9.44 -20.12 -11.72
C ILE A 532 10.69 -20.83 -11.20
N GLU A 533 11.73 -20.09 -10.82
CA GLU A 533 12.98 -20.65 -10.29
C GLU A 533 12.78 -21.38 -8.95
N GLU A 534 11.92 -20.89 -8.06
CA GLU A 534 11.56 -21.57 -6.81
C GLU A 534 10.75 -22.86 -7.08
N LEU A 535 9.83 -22.84 -8.06
CA LEU A 535 9.06 -24.02 -8.48
C LEU A 535 9.95 -25.06 -9.17
N GLU A 536 10.90 -24.63 -9.99
CA GLU A 536 11.90 -25.52 -10.59
C GLU A 536 12.86 -26.11 -9.55
N LEU A 537 13.22 -25.36 -8.51
CA LEU A 537 14.00 -25.86 -7.38
C LEU A 537 13.23 -26.97 -6.65
N LYS A 538 11.98 -26.71 -6.24
CA LYS A 538 11.10 -27.71 -5.62
C LYS A 538 10.88 -28.93 -6.54
N LEU A 539 10.79 -28.73 -7.85
CA LEU A 539 10.66 -29.82 -8.82
C LEU A 539 11.96 -30.65 -8.96
N ARG A 540 13.13 -30.02 -8.82
CA ARG A 540 14.43 -30.72 -8.75
C ARG A 540 14.59 -31.50 -7.45
N GLU A 541 14.26 -30.88 -6.30
CA GLU A 541 14.28 -31.52 -4.98
C GLU A 541 13.34 -32.73 -4.90
N THR A 542 12.10 -32.60 -5.37
CA THR A 542 11.14 -33.72 -5.38
C THR A 542 11.55 -34.83 -6.34
N ARG A 543 12.13 -34.52 -7.50
CA ARG A 543 12.74 -35.53 -8.41
C ARG A 543 13.92 -36.25 -7.75
N GLN A 544 14.80 -35.53 -7.06
CA GLN A 544 15.92 -36.12 -6.32
C GLN A 544 15.42 -37.04 -5.20
N LEU A 545 14.49 -36.58 -4.36
CA LEU A 545 13.92 -37.37 -3.27
C LEU A 545 13.20 -38.63 -3.77
N MET A 546 12.53 -38.56 -4.92
CA MET A 546 11.95 -39.74 -5.58
C MET A 546 13.03 -40.73 -6.07
N ALA A 547 14.14 -40.25 -6.64
CA ALA A 547 15.24 -41.11 -7.07
C ALA A 547 16.01 -41.74 -5.89
N GLU A 548 16.24 -41.00 -4.81
CA GLU A 548 16.81 -41.51 -3.55
C GLU A 548 15.89 -42.56 -2.91
N ARG A 549 14.57 -42.30 -2.89
CA ARG A 549 13.58 -43.28 -2.40
C ARG A 549 13.51 -44.53 -3.27
N GLN A 550 13.57 -44.39 -4.60
CA GLN A 550 13.56 -45.54 -5.50
C GLN A 550 14.84 -46.37 -5.36
N THR A 551 16.02 -45.76 -5.36
CA THR A 551 17.30 -46.49 -5.16
C THR A 551 17.38 -47.14 -3.78
N SER A 552 16.84 -46.51 -2.73
CA SER A 552 16.69 -47.15 -1.41
C SER A 552 15.75 -48.37 -1.48
N HIS A 553 14.61 -48.27 -2.16
CA HIS A 553 13.68 -49.39 -2.30
C HIS A 553 14.25 -50.54 -3.15
N GLU A 554 15.02 -50.23 -4.20
CA GLU A 554 15.73 -51.24 -4.99
C GLU A 554 16.80 -51.95 -4.16
N ALA A 555 17.49 -51.24 -3.25
CA ALA A 555 18.42 -51.82 -2.29
C ALA A 555 17.71 -52.71 -1.25
N GLU A 556 16.55 -52.30 -0.72
CA GLU A 556 15.69 -53.13 0.15
C GLU A 556 15.22 -54.41 -0.57
N LEU A 557 14.73 -54.29 -1.81
CA LEU A 557 14.34 -55.42 -2.64
C LEU A 557 15.51 -56.37 -2.92
N HIS A 558 16.72 -55.85 -3.12
CA HIS A 558 17.93 -56.66 -3.28
C HIS A 558 18.29 -57.39 -1.97
N LEU A 559 18.17 -56.72 -0.81
CA LEU A 559 18.42 -57.31 0.51
C LEU A 559 17.37 -58.39 0.84
N LEU A 560 16.10 -58.16 0.53
CA LEU A 560 15.02 -59.14 0.66
C LEU A 560 15.25 -60.35 -0.26
N ARG A 561 15.62 -60.14 -1.55
CA ARG A 561 15.99 -61.22 -2.47
C ARG A 561 17.17 -62.05 -1.95
N ASN A 562 18.16 -61.42 -1.32
CA ASN A 562 19.27 -62.13 -0.68
C ASN A 562 18.82 -62.95 0.53
N ARG A 563 17.95 -62.40 1.39
CA ARG A 563 17.37 -63.13 2.52
C ARG A 563 16.49 -64.30 2.09
N VAL A 564 15.76 -64.19 0.98
CA VAL A 564 15.00 -65.31 0.40
C VAL A 564 15.97 -66.41 -0.07
N ARG A 565 17.01 -66.07 -0.83
CA ARG A 565 18.05 -67.05 -1.24
C ARG A 565 18.73 -67.74 -0.04
N GLU A 566 18.89 -67.02 1.06
CA GLU A 566 19.44 -67.54 2.32
C GLU A 566 18.45 -68.49 3.02
N THR A 567 17.15 -68.16 3.09
CA THR A 567 16.12 -69.10 3.58
C THR A 567 15.99 -70.32 2.67
N ASP A 568 16.00 -70.16 1.34
CA ASP A 568 15.98 -71.28 0.38
C ASP A 568 17.17 -72.22 0.60
N HIS A 569 18.32 -71.69 1.03
CA HIS A 569 19.52 -72.46 1.31
C HIS A 569 19.44 -73.18 2.66
N LEU A 570 18.91 -72.50 3.69
CA LEU A 570 18.67 -73.09 5.00
C LEU A 570 17.60 -74.18 4.95
N GLU A 571 16.52 -74.02 4.18
CA GLU A 571 15.50 -75.04 3.96
C GLU A 571 16.06 -76.29 3.28
N ARG A 572 16.87 -76.12 2.21
CA ARG A 572 17.59 -77.23 1.58
C ARG A 572 18.53 -77.94 2.55
N ALA A 573 19.35 -77.17 3.27
CA ALA A 573 20.27 -77.72 4.27
C ALA A 573 19.54 -78.41 5.43
N LEU A 574 18.32 -78.00 5.77
CA LEU A 574 17.48 -78.64 6.78
C LEU A 574 16.85 -79.92 6.23
N GLY A 575 16.40 -79.95 4.98
CA GLY A 575 15.99 -81.17 4.28
C GLY A 575 17.12 -82.21 4.14
N ASP A 576 18.36 -81.76 3.89
CA ASP A 576 19.56 -82.61 3.91
C ASP A 576 19.83 -83.19 5.32
N LYS A 577 19.47 -82.46 6.38
CA LYS A 577 19.57 -82.95 7.77
C LYS A 577 18.44 -83.89 8.15
N ASP A 578 17.21 -83.62 7.73
CA ASP A 578 16.05 -84.48 7.99
C ASP A 578 16.17 -85.81 7.25
N THR A 579 16.62 -85.81 5.99
CA THR A 579 16.91 -87.04 5.25
C THR A 579 18.04 -87.84 5.89
N ALA A 580 19.12 -87.20 6.35
CA ALA A 580 20.18 -87.85 7.12
C ALA A 580 19.69 -88.39 8.48
N TYR A 581 18.79 -87.69 9.16
CA TYR A 581 18.17 -88.12 10.41
C TYR A 581 17.26 -89.34 10.19
N VAL A 582 16.44 -89.35 9.14
CA VAL A 582 15.62 -90.51 8.75
C VAL A 582 16.49 -91.72 8.42
N GLN A 583 17.59 -91.53 7.67
CA GLN A 583 18.56 -92.60 7.38
C GLN A 583 19.20 -93.14 8.68
N LEU A 584 19.65 -92.26 9.57
CA LEU A 584 20.26 -92.67 10.84
C LEU A 584 19.26 -93.37 11.77
N SER A 585 18.00 -92.92 11.79
CA SER A 585 16.91 -93.57 12.54
C SER A 585 16.60 -94.96 11.96
N ALA A 586 16.62 -95.13 10.63
CA ALA A 586 16.42 -96.42 9.99
C ALA A 586 17.60 -97.38 10.25
N GLN A 587 18.85 -96.88 10.24
CA GLN A 587 20.02 -97.65 10.64
C GLN A 587 19.93 -98.09 12.12
N LEU A 588 19.57 -97.18 13.02
CA LEU A 588 19.42 -97.45 14.45
C LEU A 588 18.31 -98.49 14.71
N GLU A 589 17.19 -98.44 13.99
CA GLU A 589 16.12 -99.43 14.08
C GLU A 589 16.52 -100.80 13.49
N SER A 590 17.34 -100.82 12.44
CA SER A 590 17.95 -102.04 11.91
C SER A 590 18.91 -102.68 12.94
N VAL A 591 19.76 -101.86 13.59
CA VAL A 591 20.67 -102.30 14.65
C VAL A 591 19.91 -102.82 15.87
N LYS A 592 18.81 -102.19 16.30
CA LYS A 592 17.93 -102.73 17.36
C LYS A 592 17.42 -104.12 17.00
N LYS A 593 16.90 -104.31 15.78
CA LYS A 593 16.40 -105.62 15.30
C LYS A 593 17.51 -106.67 15.23
N ALA A 594 18.73 -106.29 14.85
CA ALA A 594 19.89 -107.18 14.88
C ALA A 594 20.30 -107.56 16.32
N ILE A 595 20.27 -106.62 17.27
CA ILE A 595 20.54 -106.88 18.69
C ILE A 595 19.47 -107.79 19.30
N GLU A 596 18.18 -107.50 19.09
CA GLU A 596 17.08 -108.29 19.63
C GLU A 596 17.01 -109.68 19.01
N LYS A 597 17.31 -109.84 17.71
CA LYS A 597 17.51 -111.17 17.11
C LYS A 597 18.69 -111.90 17.75
N THR A 598 19.86 -111.25 17.84
CA THR A 598 21.06 -111.86 18.48
C THR A 598 20.76 -112.31 19.90
N ARG A 599 19.99 -111.51 20.66
CA ARG A 599 19.52 -111.83 22.00
C ARG A 599 18.64 -113.09 21.99
N GLN A 600 17.63 -113.16 21.13
CA GLN A 600 16.75 -114.34 21.00
C GLN A 600 17.54 -115.59 20.60
N ASP A 601 18.49 -115.47 19.66
CA ASP A 601 19.40 -116.57 19.28
C ASP A 601 20.29 -117.01 20.48
N THR A 602 20.75 -116.08 21.33
CA THR A 602 21.47 -116.43 22.58
C THR A 602 20.56 -117.01 23.67
N GLU A 603 19.30 -116.60 23.74
CA GLU A 603 18.31 -117.07 24.72
C GLU A 603 17.91 -118.52 24.38
N VAL A 604 17.57 -118.81 23.13
CA VAL A 604 17.31 -120.17 22.63
C VAL A 604 18.52 -121.09 22.81
N THR A 605 19.74 -120.64 22.50
CA THR A 605 20.94 -121.47 22.71
C THR A 605 21.33 -121.62 24.19
N CYS A 606 20.88 -120.73 25.08
CA CYS A 606 20.96 -120.95 26.53
C CYS A 606 19.90 -121.95 26.99
N GLU A 607 18.63 -121.80 26.59
CA GLU A 607 17.57 -122.78 26.89
C GLU A 607 17.95 -124.19 26.43
N GLU A 608 18.54 -124.33 25.24
CA GLU A 608 18.93 -125.63 24.72
C GLU A 608 20.10 -126.25 25.51
N LYS A 609 21.03 -125.45 26.03
CA LYS A 609 22.08 -125.89 26.96
C LYS A 609 21.49 -126.35 28.29
N TRP A 610 20.66 -125.52 28.93
CA TRP A 610 19.96 -125.86 30.17
C TRP A 610 19.10 -127.12 30.00
N ARG A 611 18.42 -127.29 28.86
CA ARG A 611 17.64 -128.49 28.53
C ARG A 611 18.51 -129.74 28.44
N LYS A 612 19.69 -129.65 27.82
CA LYS A 612 20.66 -130.75 27.72
C LYS A 612 21.25 -131.10 29.09
N GLU A 613 21.55 -130.10 29.92
CA GLU A 613 22.06 -130.26 31.29
C GLU A 613 21.01 -130.85 32.23
N VAL A 614 19.74 -130.42 32.13
CA VAL A 614 18.61 -130.99 32.86
C VAL A 614 18.35 -132.45 32.45
N GLU A 615 18.41 -132.82 31.16
CA GLU A 615 18.25 -134.23 30.77
C GLU A 615 19.47 -135.08 31.17
N LEU A 616 20.68 -134.51 31.18
CA LEU A 616 21.87 -135.17 31.72
C LEU A 616 21.70 -135.47 33.22
N HIS A 617 21.24 -134.50 34.02
CA HIS A 617 20.91 -134.72 35.43
C HIS A 617 19.71 -135.66 35.62
N ARG A 618 18.73 -135.65 34.71
CA ARG A 618 17.60 -136.59 34.73
C ARG A 618 18.06 -138.02 34.46
N GLU A 619 19.00 -138.24 33.53
CA GLU A 619 19.60 -139.54 33.29
C GLU A 619 20.54 -139.97 34.42
N GLN A 620 21.31 -139.04 35.00
CA GLN A 620 22.07 -139.27 36.23
C GLN A 620 21.16 -139.70 37.38
N ALA A 621 20.00 -139.06 37.57
CA ALA A 621 19.00 -139.47 38.55
C ALA A 621 18.40 -140.86 38.23
N LYS A 622 18.13 -141.18 36.95
CA LYS A 622 17.75 -142.53 36.51
C LYS A 622 18.86 -143.55 36.81
N GLN A 623 20.14 -143.21 36.67
CA GLN A 623 21.28 -144.05 37.03
C GLN A 623 21.37 -144.25 38.55
N HIS A 624 21.28 -143.18 39.34
CA HIS A 624 21.26 -143.25 40.80
C HIS A 624 20.10 -144.11 41.31
N ALA A 625 18.89 -143.96 40.75
CA ALA A 625 17.73 -144.79 41.09
C ALA A 625 17.97 -146.29 40.79
N ARG A 626 18.56 -146.62 39.62
CA ARG A 626 18.93 -148.02 39.29
C ARG A 626 19.97 -148.57 40.27
N THR A 627 20.97 -147.78 40.66
CA THR A 627 21.95 -148.16 41.69
C THR A 627 21.30 -148.37 43.06
N ILE A 628 20.36 -147.51 43.45
CA ILE A 628 19.59 -147.62 44.71
C ILE A 628 18.80 -148.93 44.71
N CYS A 629 18.02 -149.24 43.68
CA CYS A 629 17.27 -150.51 43.61
C CYS A 629 18.17 -151.75 43.73
N VAL A 630 19.36 -151.72 43.10
CA VAL A 630 20.35 -152.81 43.21
C VAL A 630 20.95 -152.90 44.63
N MET A 631 21.16 -151.76 45.30
CA MET A 631 21.59 -151.73 46.70
C MET A 631 20.48 -152.18 47.66
N GLU A 632 19.22 -151.82 47.41
CA GLU A 632 18.05 -152.28 48.17
C GLU A 632 17.84 -153.78 48.02
N GLU A 633 17.91 -154.33 46.80
CA GLU A 633 17.94 -155.78 46.58
C GLU A 633 19.06 -156.47 47.38
N ARG A 634 20.26 -155.87 47.42
CA ARG A 634 21.42 -156.41 48.13
C ARG A 634 21.23 -156.34 49.65
N LEU A 635 20.61 -155.28 50.16
CA LEU A 635 20.21 -155.14 51.56
C LEU A 635 19.09 -156.12 51.94
N VAL A 636 18.10 -156.36 51.07
CA VAL A 636 17.07 -157.39 51.27
C VAL A 636 17.68 -158.80 51.30
N LYS A 637 18.65 -159.09 50.42
CA LYS A 637 19.39 -160.37 50.41
C LYS A 637 20.21 -160.55 51.71
N LEU A 638 20.92 -159.51 52.16
CA LEU A 638 21.63 -159.52 53.45
C LEU A 638 20.68 -159.64 54.65
N ALA A 639 19.53 -158.95 54.63
CA ALA A 639 18.52 -159.04 55.68
C ALA A 639 17.89 -160.45 55.76
N LYS A 640 17.65 -161.09 54.61
CA LYS A 640 17.19 -162.48 54.53
C LYS A 640 18.22 -163.44 55.15
N GLN A 641 19.48 -163.37 54.73
CA GLN A 641 20.58 -164.16 55.31
C GLN A 641 20.73 -163.93 56.82
N THR A 642 20.60 -162.68 57.29
CA THR A 642 20.65 -162.34 58.72
C THR A 642 19.46 -162.91 59.51
N LYS A 643 18.30 -163.04 58.88
CA LYS A 643 17.09 -163.61 59.48
C LYS A 643 17.16 -165.15 59.53
N GLU A 644 17.72 -165.77 58.50
CA GLU A 644 17.96 -167.22 58.42
C GLU A 644 19.05 -167.66 59.42
N ALA A 645 20.16 -166.93 59.51
CA ALA A 645 21.20 -167.17 60.51
C ALA A 645 20.68 -167.02 61.96
N LYS A 646 19.81 -166.03 62.21
CA LYS A 646 19.15 -165.88 63.53
C LYS A 646 18.13 -166.99 63.84
N ALA A 647 17.47 -167.54 62.82
CA ALA A 647 16.52 -168.64 63.02
C ALA A 647 17.24 -169.91 63.53
N GLU A 648 18.33 -170.32 62.88
CA GLU A 648 19.01 -171.57 63.23
C GLU A 648 19.75 -171.49 64.58
N VAL A 649 20.35 -170.34 64.90
CA VAL A 649 20.92 -170.08 66.25
C VAL A 649 19.86 -170.14 67.35
N THR A 650 18.60 -169.80 67.05
CA THR A 650 17.50 -169.87 68.03
C THR A 650 16.94 -171.29 68.21
N ARG A 651 17.10 -172.17 67.21
CA ARG A 651 16.59 -173.56 67.22
C ARG A 651 17.39 -174.49 68.15
N LEU A 652 18.69 -174.23 68.34
CA LEU A 652 19.61 -175.12 69.07
C LEU A 652 19.95 -174.66 70.50
N LYS A 653 19.25 -173.66 71.07
CA LYS A 653 19.47 -173.17 72.45
C LYS A 653 18.20 -173.02 73.29
N ARG A 654 17.33 -174.04 73.26
CA ARG A 654 16.19 -174.18 74.22
C ARG A 654 15.99 -175.58 74.82
N GLN A 655 17.02 -176.43 74.76
CA GLN A 655 17.16 -177.59 75.66
C GLN A 655 18.61 -177.67 76.16
N GLN A 656 18.77 -178.27 77.35
CA GLN A 656 20.00 -178.37 78.16
C GLN A 656 20.52 -177.03 78.73
N ALA A 657 21.17 -177.15 79.89
CA ALA A 657 21.68 -176.04 80.71
C ALA A 657 23.16 -176.29 81.06
N GLY A 658 23.92 -175.22 81.29
CA GLY A 658 25.30 -175.32 81.77
C GLY A 658 26.14 -174.05 81.58
N ASP A 659 26.77 -173.62 82.67
CA ASP A 659 28.07 -172.94 82.79
C ASP A 659 28.42 -171.59 82.08
N LYS A 660 28.81 -170.64 82.95
CA LYS A 660 30.07 -169.84 82.95
C LYS A 660 30.29 -168.63 82.00
N SER A 661 30.21 -167.45 82.64
CA SER A 661 31.25 -166.40 82.78
C SER A 661 31.73 -165.46 81.65
N SER A 662 31.63 -164.15 81.95
CA SER A 662 32.49 -163.03 81.48
C SER A 662 32.38 -162.59 80.01
N SER A 663 32.78 -161.39 79.56
CA SER A 663 33.32 -160.19 80.24
C SER A 663 33.09 -158.92 79.37
N ASN A 664 33.07 -157.72 79.99
CA ASN A 664 33.36 -156.33 79.53
C ASN A 664 33.12 -155.89 78.03
N GLU A 665 32.60 -154.71 77.66
CA GLU A 665 32.83 -153.31 78.09
C GLU A 665 34.31 -152.84 77.84
N PRO A 666 34.66 -151.57 77.51
CA PRO A 666 33.84 -150.35 77.38
C PRO A 666 33.90 -149.64 76.01
N ASN A 667 33.05 -148.63 75.79
CA ASN A 667 33.51 -147.23 75.69
C ASN A 667 32.38 -146.18 75.60
N ARG A 668 31.84 -145.89 76.79
CA ARG A 668 30.95 -144.78 77.13
C ARG A 668 31.69 -143.42 77.12
N GLN A 669 31.65 -142.67 76.01
CA GLN A 669 31.95 -141.21 75.98
C GLN A 669 31.49 -140.52 74.67
N VAL A 670 31.61 -139.19 74.60
CA VAL A 670 31.29 -138.33 73.42
C VAL A 670 29.79 -138.17 73.05
N ALA A 671 28.85 -138.71 73.82
CA ALA A 671 27.41 -138.41 73.65
C ALA A 671 27.00 -136.96 74.03
N ASN A 672 27.86 -136.20 74.73
CA ASN A 672 27.52 -134.93 75.38
C ASN A 672 28.19 -133.67 74.79
N LEU A 673 28.85 -133.71 73.62
CA LEU A 673 29.55 -132.53 73.05
C LEU A 673 29.31 -132.33 71.53
N ARG A 674 28.05 -132.21 71.10
CA ARG A 674 27.68 -131.76 69.73
C ARG A 674 26.44 -130.84 69.67
N ARG A 675 26.35 -129.87 70.60
CA ARG A 675 25.41 -128.72 70.49
C ARG A 675 26.08 -127.36 70.80
N GLU A 676 27.41 -127.33 70.88
CA GLU A 676 28.17 -126.19 71.42
C GLU A 676 29.36 -125.85 70.49
N VAL A 677 29.08 -125.75 69.19
CA VAL A 677 30.05 -125.31 68.15
C VAL A 677 29.36 -124.42 67.11
N ALA A 678 28.39 -123.61 67.56
CA ALA A 678 27.62 -122.68 66.71
C ALA A 678 27.86 -121.20 67.05
N GLU A 679 28.55 -120.90 68.16
CA GLU A 679 28.91 -119.54 68.56
C GLU A 679 30.41 -119.45 68.87
N LEU A 680 30.99 -118.27 68.58
CA LEU A 680 32.29 -117.80 69.02
C LEU A 680 33.54 -118.65 68.67
N ARG A 681 33.77 -118.85 67.37
CA ARG A 681 35.11 -118.66 66.80
C ARG A 681 35.13 -117.57 65.73
N SER A 682 35.56 -116.38 66.16
CA SER A 682 36.51 -115.48 65.45
C SER A 682 36.46 -115.53 63.90
N GLN A 683 35.93 -114.54 63.18
CA GLN A 683 36.26 -113.10 63.24
C GLN A 683 37.77 -112.81 63.28
N THR A 684 38.26 -112.06 62.27
CA THR A 684 39.42 -111.13 62.35
C THR A 684 40.83 -111.78 62.25
N LEU A 685 41.70 -111.46 61.29
CA LEU A 685 41.61 -110.49 60.16
C LEU A 685 42.64 -110.78 59.03
N LEU A 686 42.22 -110.64 57.77
CA LEU A 686 42.87 -109.87 56.69
C LEU A 686 41.68 -109.30 55.88
N SER A 687 41.45 -107.99 55.69
CA SER A 687 42.32 -106.88 55.24
C SER A 687 42.78 -107.11 53.80
N GLU A 688 42.37 -106.35 52.78
CA GLU A 688 41.59 -105.09 52.66
C GLU A 688 40.44 -105.31 51.62
N VAL A 689 39.45 -104.46 51.30
CA VAL A 689 39.33 -102.99 51.11
C VAL A 689 37.86 -102.53 51.32
N LEU A 690 37.63 -101.26 51.70
CA LEU A 690 36.33 -100.54 51.74
C LEU A 690 36.54 -99.06 51.24
N PRO A 691 35.53 -98.19 51.12
CA PRO A 691 34.38 -98.26 50.20
C PRO A 691 34.06 -96.89 49.52
N ALA A 692 32.97 -96.80 48.74
CA ALA A 692 32.32 -95.55 48.30
C ALA A 692 30.86 -95.84 47.89
N LEU A 693 29.82 -95.03 48.09
CA LEU A 693 29.62 -93.74 48.79
C LEU A 693 28.12 -93.64 49.20
N ARG A 694 27.75 -92.95 50.29
CA ARG A 694 26.36 -92.49 50.53
C ARG A 694 26.25 -91.26 51.45
N ALA A 695 25.74 -90.17 50.88
CA ALA A 695 24.94 -89.05 51.45
C ALA A 695 25.31 -88.39 52.80
N THR A 696 25.31 -87.05 52.80
CA THR A 696 24.45 -86.10 53.57
C THR A 696 25.08 -84.69 53.41
N SER A 697 24.44 -83.60 53.00
CA SER A 697 23.17 -82.93 53.35
C SER A 697 23.17 -82.16 54.69
N THR A 698 22.91 -80.85 54.59
CA THR A 698 22.35 -79.96 55.64
C THR A 698 23.29 -79.25 56.63
N SER A 699 23.66 -78.01 56.26
CA SER A 699 23.54 -76.76 57.05
C SER A 699 23.59 -76.79 58.60
N ARG A 700 24.52 -76.00 59.19
CA ARG A 700 24.19 -74.76 59.94
C ARG A 700 25.41 -73.91 60.34
N GLN A 701 25.11 -72.65 60.69
CA GLN A 701 25.94 -71.62 61.35
C GLN A 701 26.29 -72.01 62.82
N PRO A 702 27.26 -71.38 63.54
CA PRO A 702 27.21 -69.95 63.91
C PRO A 702 28.56 -69.19 64.03
N ALA A 703 28.49 -67.98 64.62
CA ALA A 703 29.54 -66.97 64.77
C ALA A 703 30.44 -67.14 66.02
N ILE A 704 31.39 -66.19 66.23
CA ILE A 704 31.74 -65.60 67.54
C ILE A 704 32.53 -64.28 67.34
N GLU A 705 32.64 -63.48 68.40
CA GLU A 705 33.10 -62.07 68.40
C GLU A 705 34.61 -61.87 68.68
N GLY A 706 35.05 -60.60 68.64
CA GLY A 706 35.94 -60.06 69.68
C GLY A 706 37.44 -59.93 69.32
N GLY A 707 38.01 -58.74 69.56
CA GLY A 707 39.45 -58.52 69.34
C GLY A 707 39.90 -57.06 69.36
N SER A 708 39.62 -56.31 70.45
CA SER A 708 40.22 -54.98 70.65
C SER A 708 41.56 -55.11 71.38
N VAL A 709 42.61 -54.47 70.87
CA VAL A 709 43.92 -54.37 71.53
C VAL A 709 44.32 -52.89 71.59
N ARG A 710 44.79 -52.46 72.76
CA ARG A 710 45.34 -51.13 73.02
C ARG A 710 46.87 -51.20 72.93
N THR A 711 47.50 -50.23 72.27
CA THR A 711 48.92 -49.89 72.51
C THR A 711 49.05 -48.39 72.56
N GLU A 712 49.79 -47.90 73.56
CA GLU A 712 50.00 -46.48 73.81
C GLU A 712 51.28 -46.02 73.10
N THR A 713 51.17 -45.04 72.22
CA THR A 713 52.29 -44.21 71.77
C THR A 713 51.81 -42.77 71.66
N ASP A 714 52.13 -41.97 72.69
CA ASP A 714 51.97 -40.52 72.65
C ASP A 714 52.92 -39.90 71.60
N SER A 715 52.73 -38.61 71.27
CA SER A 715 53.41 -37.83 70.20
C SER A 715 53.02 -38.15 68.74
N GLY A 716 52.25 -39.20 68.46
CA GLY A 716 51.71 -39.47 67.11
C GLY A 716 50.34 -38.82 66.80
N LEU A 717 49.69 -38.27 67.83
CA LEU A 717 48.28 -37.87 67.76
C LEU A 717 48.03 -36.52 67.07
N GLU A 718 48.93 -35.55 67.17
CA GLU A 718 48.63 -34.19 66.70
C GLU A 718 48.53 -34.10 65.17
N ASN A 719 49.50 -34.64 64.43
CA ASN A 719 49.42 -34.69 62.96
C ASN A 719 48.20 -35.51 62.49
N THR A 720 47.90 -36.65 63.13
CA THR A 720 46.75 -37.48 62.73
C THR A 720 45.40 -36.87 63.14
N LEU A 721 45.36 -36.01 64.16
CA LEU A 721 44.20 -35.18 64.49
C LEU A 721 44.06 -34.01 63.51
N MET A 722 45.16 -33.34 63.13
CA MET A 722 45.15 -32.27 62.12
C MET A 722 44.72 -32.81 60.75
N ASP A 723 45.23 -33.96 60.30
CA ASP A 723 44.81 -34.61 59.05
C ASP A 723 43.32 -35.02 59.10
N ARG A 724 42.85 -35.57 60.22
CA ARG A 724 41.42 -35.94 60.38
C ARG A 724 40.51 -34.71 60.46
N THR A 725 40.99 -33.61 61.03
CA THR A 725 40.26 -32.34 61.12
C THR A 725 40.26 -31.61 59.77
N GLY A 726 41.37 -31.63 59.04
CA GLY A 726 41.49 -31.11 57.68
C GLY A 726 40.66 -31.91 56.68
N LEU A 727 40.68 -33.24 56.74
CA LEU A 727 39.81 -34.10 55.94
C LEU A 727 38.33 -33.86 56.25
N ARG A 728 37.98 -33.68 57.53
CA ARG A 728 36.60 -33.36 57.93
C ARG A 728 36.17 -31.98 57.43
N SER A 729 36.99 -30.95 57.65
CA SER A 729 36.78 -29.60 57.12
C SER A 729 36.63 -29.59 55.59
N ALA A 730 37.41 -30.41 54.88
CA ALA A 730 37.28 -30.58 53.43
C ALA A 730 35.97 -31.31 53.03
N MET A 731 35.54 -32.33 53.78
CA MET A 731 34.23 -32.96 53.57
C MET A 731 33.08 -32.01 53.84
N ASP A 732 33.14 -31.23 54.91
CA ASP A 732 32.12 -30.26 55.30
C ASP A 732 32.07 -29.09 54.29
N ALA A 733 33.22 -28.60 53.81
CA ALA A 733 33.29 -27.60 52.75
C ALA A 733 32.74 -28.11 51.40
N LEU A 734 32.99 -29.38 51.05
CA LEU A 734 32.42 -30.01 49.86
C LEU A 734 30.90 -30.23 50.01
N HIS A 735 30.42 -30.54 51.21
CA HIS A 735 28.98 -30.65 51.48
C HIS A 735 28.27 -29.30 51.34
N ASN A 736 28.81 -28.24 51.95
CA ASN A 736 28.27 -26.88 51.83
C ASN A 736 28.28 -26.40 50.36
N SER A 737 29.34 -26.71 49.62
CA SER A 737 29.43 -26.39 48.18
C SER A 737 28.37 -27.11 47.34
N GLU A 738 28.09 -28.38 47.63
CA GLU A 738 26.98 -29.10 46.99
C GLU A 738 25.60 -28.54 47.39
N GLU A 739 25.40 -28.20 48.67
CA GLU A 739 24.14 -27.63 49.14
C GLU A 739 23.84 -26.29 48.46
N CYS A 740 24.82 -25.38 48.39
CA CYS A 740 24.70 -24.12 47.63
C CYS A 740 24.42 -24.34 46.14
N TYR A 741 25.04 -25.36 45.51
CA TYR A 741 24.74 -25.72 44.12
C TYR A 741 23.29 -26.21 43.95
N LEU A 742 22.81 -27.06 44.87
CA LEU A 742 21.44 -27.58 44.83
C LEU A 742 20.42 -26.46 45.09
N ASP A 743 20.68 -25.56 46.05
CA ASP A 743 19.87 -24.37 46.30
C ASP A 743 19.78 -23.45 45.07
N LEU A 744 20.92 -23.15 44.45
CA LEU A 744 20.98 -22.37 43.20
C LEU A 744 20.18 -23.06 42.07
N SER A 745 20.32 -24.37 41.91
CA SER A 745 19.58 -25.12 40.88
C SER A 745 18.07 -25.10 41.12
N ARG A 746 17.62 -25.15 42.39
CA ARG A 746 16.20 -25.03 42.78
C ARG A 746 15.68 -23.61 42.62
N ALA A 747 16.50 -22.58 42.86
CA ALA A 747 16.16 -21.19 42.59
C ALA A 747 15.98 -20.94 41.07
N ILE A 748 16.91 -21.44 40.24
CA ILE A 748 16.82 -21.34 38.77
C ILE A 748 15.60 -22.09 38.23
N ALA A 749 15.32 -23.30 38.74
CA ALA A 749 14.13 -24.08 38.36
C ALA A 749 12.82 -23.32 38.65
N ARG A 750 12.71 -22.69 39.84
CA ARG A 750 11.56 -21.84 40.21
C ARG A 750 11.43 -20.61 39.32
N GLN A 751 12.52 -19.93 38.98
CA GLN A 751 12.52 -18.74 38.11
C GLN A 751 12.19 -19.06 36.64
N LEU A 752 12.13 -20.33 36.27
CA LEU A 752 11.82 -20.79 34.91
C LEU A 752 10.51 -21.59 34.83
N ASP A 753 9.75 -21.72 35.93
CA ASP A 753 8.61 -22.64 36.09
C ASP A 753 8.93 -24.07 35.61
N VAL A 754 10.00 -24.67 36.14
CA VAL A 754 10.39 -26.06 35.90
C VAL A 754 10.24 -26.88 37.17
N ASP A 755 9.06 -27.47 37.36
CA ASP A 755 8.77 -28.36 38.48
C ASP A 755 9.62 -29.65 38.43
N ASN A 756 9.99 -30.15 39.61
CA ASN A 756 10.59 -31.48 39.82
C ASN A 756 11.82 -31.78 38.95
N LEU A 757 12.76 -30.82 38.90
CA LEU A 757 14.05 -30.99 38.23
C LEU A 757 14.81 -32.24 38.74
N PRO A 758 15.35 -33.12 37.86
CA PRO A 758 16.06 -34.33 38.29
C PRO A 758 17.45 -34.01 38.89
N GLY A 759 18.09 -34.99 39.54
CA GLY A 759 19.47 -34.86 40.04
C GLY A 759 19.62 -34.09 41.36
N GLN A 760 18.50 -33.75 42.01
CA GLN A 760 18.42 -32.96 43.25
C GLN A 760 18.87 -33.69 44.53
N ARG A 761 19.27 -34.96 44.43
CA ARG A 761 19.82 -35.73 45.55
C ARG A 761 21.27 -35.31 45.80
N SER A 762 21.66 -35.22 47.07
CA SER A 762 23.08 -35.06 47.45
C SER A 762 23.90 -36.29 47.07
N LEU A 763 25.20 -36.10 46.79
CA LEU A 763 26.20 -37.14 46.57
C LEU A 763 26.83 -37.66 47.88
N VAL A 764 26.50 -37.05 49.03
CA VAL A 764 27.00 -37.42 50.35
C VAL A 764 26.69 -38.90 50.65
N HIS A 765 27.75 -39.67 50.91
CA HIS A 765 27.70 -41.12 51.22
C HIS A 765 27.13 -42.03 50.10
N VAL A 766 26.88 -41.51 48.89
CA VAL A 766 26.32 -42.28 47.77
C VAL A 766 27.36 -43.23 47.15
N PRO A 767 27.04 -44.52 46.88
CA PRO A 767 27.92 -45.47 46.21
C PRO A 767 28.33 -45.06 44.78
N SER A 768 29.51 -45.49 44.32
CA SER A 768 30.07 -45.09 43.02
C SER A 768 29.15 -45.26 41.79
N PRO A 769 28.39 -46.36 41.60
CA PRO A 769 27.47 -46.47 40.45
C PRO A 769 26.31 -45.46 40.53
N GLU A 770 25.76 -45.22 41.72
CA GLU A 770 24.63 -44.29 41.92
C GLU A 770 25.08 -42.82 41.78
N ARG A 771 26.33 -42.49 42.15
CA ARG A 771 26.92 -41.18 41.83
C ARG A 771 26.98 -40.91 40.33
N GLN A 772 27.13 -41.94 39.50
CA GLN A 772 27.10 -41.79 38.04
C GLN A 772 25.67 -41.60 37.50
N LEU A 773 24.66 -42.21 38.14
CA LEU A 773 23.24 -41.95 37.85
C LEU A 773 22.88 -40.49 38.20
N ILE A 774 23.23 -40.01 39.39
CA ILE A 774 22.96 -38.61 39.81
C ILE A 774 23.65 -37.60 38.86
N ARG A 775 24.84 -37.91 38.32
CA ARG A 775 25.48 -37.10 37.26
C ARG A 775 24.68 -37.08 35.96
N GLN A 776 24.12 -38.21 35.52
CA GLN A 776 23.25 -38.28 34.35
C GLN A 776 21.96 -37.49 34.56
N GLU A 777 21.34 -37.62 35.74
CA GLU A 777 20.17 -36.83 36.13
C GLU A 777 20.47 -35.32 36.15
N ARG A 778 21.61 -34.89 36.72
CA ARG A 778 22.03 -33.47 36.71
C ARG A 778 22.36 -32.95 35.29
N ALA A 779 22.88 -33.80 34.40
CA ALA A 779 23.06 -33.44 32.99
C ALA A 779 21.71 -33.29 32.25
N GLN A 780 20.75 -34.18 32.53
CA GLN A 780 19.37 -34.07 32.01
C GLN A 780 18.67 -32.80 32.52
N ALA A 781 18.86 -32.45 33.79
CA ALA A 781 18.38 -31.21 34.39
C ALA A 781 18.91 -29.96 33.65
N LEU A 782 20.22 -29.89 33.39
CA LEU A 782 20.82 -28.80 32.62
C LEU A 782 20.24 -28.71 31.19
N GLY A 783 19.95 -29.86 30.57
CA GLY A 783 19.25 -29.92 29.28
C GLY A 783 17.84 -29.30 29.33
N LEU A 784 17.03 -29.68 30.32
CA LEU A 784 15.67 -29.15 30.52
C LEU A 784 15.67 -27.64 30.79
N LEU A 785 16.56 -27.15 31.66
CA LEU A 785 16.72 -25.72 31.94
C LEU A 785 17.14 -24.96 30.67
N SER A 786 18.09 -25.49 29.90
CA SER A 786 18.57 -24.89 28.65
C SER A 786 17.46 -24.83 27.59
N GLN A 787 16.67 -25.89 27.44
CA GLN A 787 15.51 -25.93 26.55
C GLN A 787 14.45 -24.88 26.95
N ARG A 788 14.15 -24.76 28.25
CA ARG A 788 13.20 -23.76 28.77
C ARG A 788 13.68 -22.33 28.53
N ILE A 789 14.97 -22.06 28.74
CA ILE A 789 15.60 -20.76 28.41
C ILE A 789 15.53 -20.48 26.89
N GLY A 790 15.75 -21.49 26.04
CA GLY A 790 15.60 -21.38 24.59
C GLY A 790 14.18 -20.95 24.18
N ILE A 791 13.16 -21.68 24.67
CA ILE A 791 11.74 -21.35 24.42
C ILE A 791 11.41 -19.92 24.89
N LEU A 792 11.90 -19.51 26.06
CA LEU A 792 11.67 -18.15 26.56
C LEU A 792 12.38 -17.08 25.70
N ARG A 793 13.59 -17.34 25.19
CA ARG A 793 14.28 -16.46 24.23
C ARG A 793 13.50 -16.32 22.93
N GLU A 794 13.00 -17.42 22.36
CA GLU A 794 12.14 -17.39 21.17
C GLU A 794 10.81 -16.67 21.39
N GLN A 795 10.23 -16.76 22.59
CA GLN A 795 9.02 -16.03 22.95
C GLN A 795 9.29 -14.52 23.14
N VAL A 796 10.45 -14.15 23.70
CA VAL A 796 10.88 -12.75 23.80
C VAL A 796 11.14 -12.20 22.40
N GLN A 797 11.91 -12.89 21.55
CA GLN A 797 12.19 -12.44 20.19
C GLN A 797 10.90 -12.20 19.40
N ARG A 798 9.98 -13.18 19.36
CA ARG A 798 8.68 -13.01 18.68
C ARG A 798 7.82 -11.87 19.24
N LYS A 799 7.95 -11.55 20.54
CA LYS A 799 7.29 -10.37 21.12
C LYS A 799 7.97 -9.07 20.68
N THR A 800 9.30 -9.02 20.62
CA THR A 800 10.05 -7.89 20.08
C THR A 800 9.70 -7.67 18.60
N ASP A 801 9.70 -8.71 17.77
CA ASP A 801 9.35 -8.62 16.35
C ASP A 801 7.91 -8.12 16.15
N LEU A 802 6.97 -8.59 16.99
CA LEU A 802 5.59 -8.13 16.98
C LEU A 802 5.45 -6.66 17.44
N LEU A 803 6.22 -6.23 18.44
CA LEU A 803 6.27 -4.84 18.87
C LEU A 803 6.85 -3.93 17.78
N ASN A 804 7.95 -4.33 17.13
CA ASN A 804 8.54 -3.61 15.99
C ASN A 804 7.52 -3.44 14.85
N ASN A 805 6.72 -4.48 14.56
CA ASN A 805 5.64 -4.40 13.58
C ASN A 805 4.53 -3.42 14.01
N TYR A 806 4.13 -3.42 15.29
CA TYR A 806 3.17 -2.43 15.80
C TYR A 806 3.72 -1.00 15.80
N GLU A 807 5.00 -0.78 16.09
CA GLU A 807 5.64 0.54 16.00
C GLU A 807 5.69 1.04 14.54
N HIS A 808 6.00 0.14 13.61
CA HIS A 808 5.98 0.43 12.17
C HIS A 808 4.57 0.76 11.66
N ASP A 809 3.54 0.01 12.07
CA ASP A 809 2.15 0.29 11.70
C ASP A 809 1.58 1.54 12.40
N MET A 810 2.01 1.85 13.63
CA MET A 810 1.75 3.15 14.26
C MET A 810 2.45 4.29 13.53
N GLY A 811 3.62 4.05 12.94
CA GLY A 811 4.30 4.98 12.02
C GLY A 811 3.45 5.27 10.77
N LYS A 812 2.93 4.24 10.11
CA LYS A 812 1.99 4.37 8.98
C LYS A 812 0.72 5.12 9.39
N LEU A 813 0.18 4.84 10.58
CA LEU A 813 -1.04 5.48 11.07
C LEU A 813 -0.83 6.99 11.28
N ARG A 814 0.28 7.40 11.90
CA ARG A 814 0.66 8.82 12.04
C ARG A 814 0.88 9.50 10.67
N GLN A 815 1.46 8.80 9.70
CA GLN A 815 1.61 9.33 8.34
C GLN A 815 0.25 9.51 7.66
N ALA A 816 -0.66 8.55 7.81
CA ALA A 816 -2.03 8.64 7.30
C ALA A 816 -2.84 9.74 8.01
N GLU A 817 -2.62 9.96 9.31
CA GLU A 817 -3.20 11.03 10.11
C GLU A 817 -2.75 12.41 9.60
N ALA A 818 -1.45 12.65 9.41
CA ALA A 818 -0.94 13.90 8.84
C ALA A 818 -1.43 14.16 7.39
N ILE A 819 -1.60 13.09 6.59
CA ILE A 819 -2.22 13.19 5.26
C ILE A 819 -3.72 13.53 5.39
N ALA A 820 -4.43 12.97 6.37
CA ALA A 820 -5.82 13.29 6.63
C ALA A 820 -6.00 14.74 7.12
N GLU A 821 -5.13 15.23 8.01
CA GLU A 821 -5.13 16.62 8.48
C GLU A 821 -4.89 17.61 7.34
N THR A 822 -3.84 17.42 6.54
CA THR A 822 -3.55 18.30 5.39
C THR A 822 -4.66 18.25 4.32
N LYS A 823 -5.36 17.12 4.16
CA LYS A 823 -6.56 17.01 3.33
C LYS A 823 -7.78 17.70 3.95
N ASN A 824 -7.95 17.62 5.27
CA ASN A 824 -9.00 18.31 5.99
C ASN A 824 -8.82 19.84 5.95
N GLU A 825 -7.58 20.34 6.02
CA GLU A 825 -7.29 21.76 5.75
C GLU A 825 -7.62 22.16 4.32
N GLN A 826 -7.25 21.35 3.31
CA GLN A 826 -7.59 21.62 1.90
C GLN A 826 -9.11 21.69 1.72
N MET A 827 -9.86 20.80 2.35
CA MET A 827 -11.33 20.84 2.40
C MET A 827 -11.85 22.08 3.15
N GLY A 828 -11.24 22.47 4.28
CA GLY A 828 -11.58 23.67 5.03
C GLY A 828 -11.39 24.96 4.22
N ARG A 829 -10.30 25.06 3.45
CA ARG A 829 -10.06 26.15 2.49
C ARG A 829 -11.13 26.19 1.40
N MET A 830 -11.42 25.06 0.76
CA MET A 830 -12.49 24.98 -0.26
C MET A 830 -13.89 25.33 0.31
N LEU A 831 -14.19 24.96 1.56
CA LEU A 831 -15.44 25.32 2.23
C LEU A 831 -15.52 26.82 2.56
N ALA A 832 -14.40 27.47 2.87
CA ALA A 832 -14.34 28.92 3.03
C ALA A 832 -14.56 29.64 1.69
N ASP A 833 -13.92 29.17 0.61
CA ASP A 833 -14.09 29.72 -0.74
C ASP A 833 -15.54 29.58 -1.26
N LEU A 834 -16.16 28.42 -1.00
CA LEU A 834 -17.56 28.18 -1.35
C LEU A 834 -18.51 29.11 -0.58
N ARG A 835 -18.30 29.30 0.74
CA ARG A 835 -19.08 30.27 1.53
C ARG A 835 -18.88 31.71 1.06
N SER A 836 -17.65 32.08 0.71
CA SER A 836 -17.34 33.40 0.14
C SER A 836 -18.16 33.64 -1.14
N LYS A 837 -18.12 32.68 -2.09
CA LYS A 837 -18.92 32.72 -3.32
C LYS A 837 -20.42 32.68 -3.08
N GLU A 838 -20.90 31.96 -2.06
CA GLU A 838 -22.31 31.97 -1.66
C GLU A 838 -22.75 33.37 -1.17
N THR A 839 -21.93 34.03 -0.33
CA THR A 839 -22.21 35.42 0.08
C THR A 839 -22.11 36.42 -1.08
N GLU A 840 -21.17 36.25 -2.00
CA GLU A 840 -21.07 37.06 -3.22
C GLU A 840 -22.33 36.89 -4.10
N ILE A 841 -22.77 35.66 -4.35
CA ILE A 841 -24.00 35.36 -5.09
C ILE A 841 -25.22 35.96 -4.40
N GLN A 842 -25.27 35.95 -3.06
CA GLN A 842 -26.38 36.54 -2.31
C GLN A 842 -26.40 38.08 -2.42
N LEU A 843 -25.24 38.75 -2.33
CA LEU A 843 -25.10 40.19 -2.55
C LEU A 843 -25.42 40.59 -4.00
N LEU A 844 -25.02 39.78 -4.98
CA LEU A 844 -25.34 39.99 -6.40
C LEU A 844 -26.84 39.82 -6.68
N ARG A 845 -27.50 38.84 -6.05
CA ARG A 845 -28.97 38.68 -6.10
C ARG A 845 -29.68 39.89 -5.48
N GLU A 846 -29.25 40.33 -4.30
CA GLU A 846 -29.84 41.51 -3.65
C GLU A 846 -29.67 42.77 -4.50
N SER A 847 -28.50 42.97 -5.12
CA SER A 847 -28.24 44.06 -6.06
C SER A 847 -29.13 43.98 -7.32
N LEU A 848 -29.33 42.78 -7.86
CA LEU A 848 -30.23 42.53 -8.98
C LEU A 848 -31.70 42.82 -8.63
N ASP A 849 -32.14 42.46 -7.42
CA ASP A 849 -33.52 42.69 -6.98
C ASP A 849 -33.77 44.17 -6.62
N ARG A 850 -32.79 44.87 -6.02
CA ARG A 850 -32.82 46.34 -5.85
C ARG A 850 -32.91 47.07 -7.19
N THR A 851 -32.16 46.63 -8.22
CA THR A 851 -32.22 47.26 -9.56
C THR A 851 -33.50 46.92 -10.32
N ARG A 852 -34.04 45.70 -10.16
CA ARG A 852 -35.40 45.35 -10.63
C ARG A 852 -36.48 46.20 -9.96
N GLU A 853 -36.40 46.42 -8.66
CA GLU A 853 -37.35 47.27 -7.94
C GLU A 853 -37.26 48.73 -8.39
N ALA A 854 -36.05 49.27 -8.54
CA ALA A 854 -35.83 50.62 -9.09
C ALA A 854 -36.47 50.77 -10.48
N LEU A 855 -36.24 49.81 -11.38
CA LEU A 855 -36.87 49.79 -12.71
C LEU A 855 -38.40 49.64 -12.64
N ALA A 856 -38.92 48.82 -11.73
CA ALA A 856 -40.37 48.67 -11.53
C ALA A 856 -41.02 49.91 -10.91
N ASN A 857 -40.28 50.68 -10.11
CA ASN A 857 -40.68 51.99 -9.60
C ASN A 857 -40.67 53.04 -10.73
N GLU A 858 -39.64 53.05 -11.58
CA GLU A 858 -39.56 53.94 -12.74
C GLU A 858 -40.66 53.63 -13.78
N GLN A 859 -40.96 52.36 -14.05
CA GLN A 859 -42.09 51.97 -14.89
C GLN A 859 -43.42 52.44 -14.28
N ARG A 860 -43.59 52.35 -12.96
CA ARG A 860 -44.77 52.88 -12.25
C ARG A 860 -44.87 54.41 -12.36
N THR A 861 -43.78 55.16 -12.20
CA THR A 861 -43.82 56.63 -12.36
C THR A 861 -44.03 57.04 -13.81
N ILE A 862 -43.41 56.39 -14.80
CA ILE A 862 -43.67 56.62 -16.23
C ILE A 862 -45.15 56.33 -16.56
N SER A 863 -45.72 55.25 -16.04
CA SER A 863 -47.15 54.95 -16.21
C SER A 863 -48.06 56.00 -15.52
N ALA A 864 -47.68 56.49 -14.34
CA ALA A 864 -48.41 57.57 -13.66
C ALA A 864 -48.34 58.89 -14.44
N ILE A 865 -47.16 59.25 -14.98
CA ILE A 865 -46.95 60.44 -15.82
C ILE A 865 -47.75 60.33 -17.13
N ARG A 866 -47.78 59.14 -17.78
CA ARG A 866 -48.61 58.90 -18.97
C ARG A 866 -50.11 59.04 -18.68
N LYS A 867 -50.58 58.54 -17.53
CA LYS A 867 -51.98 58.74 -17.09
C LYS A 867 -52.27 60.20 -16.77
N SER A 868 -51.38 60.89 -16.05
CA SER A 868 -51.49 62.32 -15.74
C SER A 868 -51.56 63.18 -17.00
N LYS A 869 -50.72 62.92 -18.02
CA LYS A 869 -50.76 63.61 -19.32
C LYS A 869 -52.02 63.33 -20.16
N HIS A 870 -52.89 62.41 -19.74
CA HIS A 870 -54.13 62.07 -20.44
C HIS A 870 -55.40 62.57 -19.72
N ILE A 871 -55.26 63.29 -18.59
CA ILE A 871 -56.37 63.82 -17.80
C ILE A 871 -56.25 65.35 -17.71
N ILE A 872 -56.50 66.04 -18.83
CA ILE A 872 -56.86 67.48 -18.84
C ILE A 872 -57.96 67.72 -19.88
N PRO A 873 -59.22 67.85 -19.43
CA PRO A 873 -60.22 68.66 -20.11
C PRO A 873 -60.83 69.72 -19.17
N THR A 874 -60.69 70.99 -19.57
CA THR A 874 -61.65 72.12 -19.40
C THR A 874 -62.37 72.40 -18.06
N GLN A 875 -62.12 73.63 -17.57
CA GLN A 875 -63.06 74.61 -16.95
C GLN A 875 -63.54 74.50 -15.48
N SER A 876 -63.59 75.69 -14.85
CA SER A 876 -64.52 76.13 -13.77
C SER A 876 -64.34 75.52 -12.34
N SER A 877 -64.75 76.14 -11.22
CA SER A 877 -65.02 77.56 -10.86
C SER A 877 -65.25 77.69 -9.32
N MET A 878 -65.04 78.88 -8.74
CA MET A 878 -65.50 79.39 -7.42
C MET A 878 -65.13 78.70 -6.08
N ASP A 879 -64.58 79.53 -5.17
CA ASP A 879 -64.93 79.72 -3.74
C ASP A 879 -64.98 78.57 -2.70
N SER A 880 -64.05 78.58 -1.72
CA SER A 880 -64.25 79.20 -0.38
C SER A 880 -63.54 78.53 0.84
N LYS A 881 -62.94 79.39 1.68
CA LYS A 881 -62.69 79.30 3.15
C LYS A 881 -62.31 77.95 3.81
N GLY A 882 -61.05 77.85 4.25
CA GLY A 882 -60.58 76.93 5.31
C GLY A 882 -59.30 77.47 5.98
N MET A 883 -59.23 77.51 7.31
CA MET A 883 -58.17 78.23 8.06
C MET A 883 -56.93 77.38 8.37
N ALA A 884 -55.76 78.04 8.39
CA ALA A 884 -54.55 77.75 9.19
C ALA A 884 -53.85 76.37 9.00
N ASP A 885 -52.53 76.22 9.23
CA ASP A 885 -51.60 77.08 9.96
C ASP A 885 -50.23 77.23 9.25
N ARG A 886 -49.38 78.15 9.76
CA ARG A 886 -48.14 78.61 9.14
C ARG A 886 -46.90 77.80 9.57
N LYS A 887 -46.08 77.42 8.60
CA LYS A 887 -44.61 77.58 8.70
C LYS A 887 -43.99 77.79 7.32
N LYS A 888 -42.99 78.67 7.25
CA LYS A 888 -42.41 79.16 5.99
C LYS A 888 -41.36 78.18 5.46
N GLN A 889 -41.37 77.93 4.15
CA GLN A 889 -40.17 77.59 3.39
C GLN A 889 -39.87 78.70 2.38
N PRO A 890 -38.59 78.90 1.98
CA PRO A 890 -38.19 79.99 1.11
C PRO A 890 -38.52 79.74 -0.37
N HIS A 891 -38.47 80.81 -1.14
CA HIS A 891 -38.68 80.83 -2.59
C HIS A 891 -37.41 80.38 -3.35
N CYS A 892 -37.58 80.10 -4.66
CA CYS A 892 -36.56 79.79 -5.68
C CYS A 892 -35.95 78.36 -5.69
N PRO A 893 -35.51 77.86 -6.87
CA PRO A 893 -35.84 78.27 -8.24
C PRO A 893 -36.40 77.12 -9.11
N ILE A 894 -36.89 77.47 -10.31
CA ILE A 894 -36.93 76.52 -11.43
C ILE A 894 -35.47 76.18 -11.77
N ALA A 895 -35.12 74.90 -11.84
CA ALA A 895 -33.77 74.44 -12.14
C ALA A 895 -33.78 73.56 -13.39
N ASP A 896 -32.98 73.93 -14.39
CA ASP A 896 -32.85 73.16 -15.63
C ASP A 896 -32.26 71.76 -15.38
N PRO A 897 -32.69 70.73 -16.14
CA PRO A 897 -32.26 69.34 -15.93
C PRO A 897 -30.74 69.13 -16.06
N ILE A 898 -30.04 70.06 -16.73
CA ILE A 898 -28.58 70.10 -16.87
C ILE A 898 -27.89 70.22 -15.50
N SER A 899 -28.50 70.91 -14.53
CA SER A 899 -27.91 71.09 -13.20
C SER A 899 -27.87 69.79 -12.39
N THR A 900 -28.87 68.93 -12.53
CA THR A 900 -28.96 67.66 -11.78
C THR A 900 -27.93 66.63 -12.24
N ASP A 901 -27.66 66.56 -13.55
CA ASP A 901 -26.67 65.63 -14.07
C ASP A 901 -25.24 66.11 -13.86
N ASN A 902 -24.97 67.43 -13.92
CA ASN A 902 -23.68 67.98 -13.47
C ASN A 902 -23.40 67.64 -12.00
N LYS A 903 -24.41 67.70 -11.12
CA LYS A 903 -24.25 67.30 -9.71
C LYS A 903 -24.01 65.80 -9.54
N ARG A 904 -24.69 64.95 -10.31
CA ARG A 904 -24.44 63.49 -10.33
C ARG A 904 -23.03 63.16 -10.84
N ILE A 905 -22.54 63.86 -11.86
CA ILE A 905 -21.17 63.74 -12.37
C ILE A 905 -20.18 64.16 -11.30
N GLN A 906 -20.42 65.27 -10.58
CA GLN A 906 -19.57 65.71 -9.47
C GLN A 906 -19.55 64.69 -8.31
N ASP A 907 -20.70 64.17 -7.88
CA ASP A 907 -20.80 63.11 -6.86
C ASP A 907 -20.08 61.82 -7.31
N MET A 908 -20.12 61.49 -8.60
CA MET A 908 -19.41 60.35 -9.18
C MET A 908 -17.89 60.58 -9.22
N CYS A 909 -17.44 61.76 -9.63
CA CYS A 909 -16.03 62.15 -9.58
C CYS A 909 -15.48 62.20 -8.15
N GLU A 910 -16.27 62.59 -7.16
CA GLU A 910 -15.87 62.46 -5.75
C GLU A 910 -15.78 60.99 -5.29
N LYS A 911 -16.73 60.14 -5.68
CA LYS A 911 -16.66 58.69 -5.38
C LYS A 911 -15.45 58.03 -6.03
N ILE A 912 -15.07 58.44 -7.24
CA ILE A 912 -13.84 58.01 -7.91
C ILE A 912 -12.61 58.48 -7.10
N LYS A 913 -12.48 59.77 -6.79
CA LYS A 913 -11.37 60.31 -5.97
C LYS A 913 -11.22 59.63 -4.61
N ARG A 914 -12.34 59.29 -3.94
CA ARG A 914 -12.34 58.54 -2.67
C ARG A 914 -11.82 57.10 -2.87
N LYS A 915 -12.25 56.42 -3.93
CA LYS A 915 -11.72 55.09 -4.32
C LYS A 915 -10.25 55.13 -4.73
N ASP A 916 -9.80 56.15 -5.45
CA ASP A 916 -8.39 56.30 -5.82
C ASP A 916 -7.50 56.50 -4.59
N TYR A 917 -7.98 57.24 -3.58
CA TYR A 917 -7.32 57.38 -2.29
C TYR A 917 -7.31 56.07 -1.49
N GLU A 918 -8.44 55.36 -1.43
CA GLU A 918 -8.57 54.04 -0.81
C GLU A 918 -7.64 52.99 -1.45
N ILE A 919 -7.60 52.93 -2.79
CA ILE A 919 -6.67 52.09 -3.56
C ILE A 919 -5.21 52.48 -3.29
N LYS A 920 -4.91 53.77 -3.12
CA LYS A 920 -3.56 54.23 -2.77
C LYS A 920 -3.16 53.82 -1.35
N MET A 921 -4.07 53.90 -0.38
CA MET A 921 -3.85 53.40 0.99
C MET A 921 -3.63 51.89 1.00
N LEU A 922 -4.51 51.11 0.35
CA LEU A 922 -4.38 49.65 0.25
C LEU A 922 -3.09 49.22 -0.47
N LYS A 923 -2.63 49.96 -1.48
CA LYS A 923 -1.32 49.71 -2.12
C LYS A 923 -0.15 49.98 -1.18
N ASN A 924 -0.21 51.02 -0.35
CA ASN A 924 0.81 51.28 0.66
C ASN A 924 0.83 50.17 1.73
N GLU A 925 -0.33 49.79 2.28
CA GLU A 925 -0.45 48.70 3.27
C GLU A 925 0.02 47.35 2.72
N LEU A 926 -0.25 47.06 1.45
CA LEU A 926 0.17 45.83 0.79
C LEU A 926 1.70 45.83 0.58
N SER A 927 2.29 46.95 0.14
CA SER A 927 3.74 47.09 0.01
C SER A 927 4.46 47.02 1.36
N GLU A 928 3.87 47.55 2.43
CA GLU A 928 4.40 47.44 3.79
C GLU A 928 4.30 46.00 4.32
N ARG A 929 3.25 45.25 3.97
CA ARG A 929 3.15 43.80 4.21
C ARG A 929 4.20 43.00 3.44
N GLU A 930 4.42 43.31 2.16
CA GLU A 930 5.45 42.68 1.34
C GLU A 930 6.85 42.89 1.96
N LYS A 931 7.13 44.10 2.45
CA LYS A 931 8.38 44.42 3.18
C LYS A 931 8.51 43.62 4.48
N GLN A 932 7.44 43.49 5.27
CA GLN A 932 7.45 42.65 6.47
C GLN A 932 7.66 41.16 6.13
N TYR A 933 7.12 40.70 4.99
CA TYR A 933 7.31 39.34 4.50
C TYR A 933 8.75 39.09 4.02
N THR A 934 9.39 40.03 3.33
CA THR A 934 10.81 39.89 2.96
C THR A 934 11.73 39.96 4.17
N GLU A 935 11.50 40.87 5.12
CA GLU A 935 12.26 40.96 6.37
C GLU A 935 12.14 39.68 7.23
N THR A 936 10.96 39.07 7.30
CA THR A 936 10.76 37.80 8.02
C THR A 936 11.33 36.59 7.27
N SER A 937 11.23 36.56 5.93
CA SER A 937 11.85 35.54 5.09
C SER A 937 13.39 35.58 5.14
N GLU A 938 13.98 36.78 5.16
CA GLU A 938 15.40 36.97 5.42
C GLU A 938 15.78 36.51 6.82
N LYS A 939 14.99 36.84 7.85
CA LYS A 939 15.24 36.41 9.23
C LYS A 939 15.20 34.87 9.35
N LEU A 940 14.23 34.22 8.72
CA LEU A 940 14.16 32.76 8.61
C LEU A 940 15.39 32.19 7.88
N SER A 941 15.78 32.77 6.74
CA SER A 941 16.96 32.36 5.97
C SER A 941 18.26 32.48 6.77
N ARG A 942 18.40 33.55 7.56
CA ARG A 942 19.52 33.77 8.48
C ARG A 942 19.52 32.73 9.61
N MET A 943 18.37 32.43 10.22
CA MET A 943 18.25 31.37 11.24
C MET A 943 18.57 29.97 10.67
N GLN A 944 18.02 29.62 9.51
CA GLN A 944 18.27 28.33 8.85
C GLN A 944 19.76 28.16 8.50
N THR A 945 20.42 29.25 8.07
CA THR A 945 21.87 29.25 7.84
C THR A 945 22.65 29.14 9.16
N SER A 946 22.23 29.79 10.25
CA SER A 946 22.89 29.65 11.57
C SER A 946 22.69 28.28 12.23
N MET A 947 21.66 27.53 11.84
CA MET A 947 21.41 26.15 12.30
C MET A 947 22.10 25.09 11.43
N GLY A 948 22.88 25.48 10.41
CA GLY A 948 23.62 24.55 9.56
C GLY A 948 22.75 23.70 8.61
N LEU A 949 21.46 24.03 8.45
CA LEU A 949 20.49 23.25 7.65
C LEU A 949 20.58 23.54 6.14
N LYS A 950 21.80 23.69 5.64
CA LYS A 950 22.14 23.78 4.21
C LYS A 950 23.32 22.85 3.95
N ASP A 951 23.03 21.56 3.92
CA ASP A 951 23.70 20.51 3.13
C ASP A 951 23.06 19.15 3.48
N SER A 952 21.92 18.84 2.84
CA SER A 952 21.23 17.54 2.81
C SER A 952 20.26 17.51 1.64
#